data_AF-A0A2G8L4H0-F1
#
_entry.id   AF-A0A2G8L4H0-F1
#
_cell.length_a   1.000
_cell.length_b   1.000
_cell.length_c   1.000
_cell.angle_alpha   90.00
_cell.angle_beta   90.00
_cell.angle_gamma   90.00
#
_symmetry.space_group_name_H-M   'P 1'
#
loop_
_entity.id
_entity.type
_entity.pdbx_description
1 polymer ?
#
loop_
_entity_poly.entity_id
_entity_poly.type
_entity_poly.pdbx_seq_one_letter_code
_entity_poly.pdbx_strand_id
1 'polypeptide(L)'
;MIGDWTGTVHVGPNQVMDLQSSFISIPFNLYIYVDGYAGLGYETVVSEVFVHVEGELDHVNHLTLYNGGQLRAYLTGSANSQKSRHYSFDSVRVKADSLFNFSTPFAHRDEYRLVVQEDLPGITHHLGNSGASHGGLGGRGACGGSNTCRTSKNLPYGSTYRPCEFGSGGAGSQGGIGGGILEFEVRNVLRLDGTIKANSLNKNVAASLNGASGGSGGSIWIRAGAFVGGHTGRIEAHGGSGGNLGGSGSGGRVAVHYANNVTHGKYLGEYHLQGGPAANGGPEAGAAGTVYTIHTDTGQSALHVNNNQQFPSSSEMRNIGRRLDLTSNRNTFSKTTTYYATNGIKVSSSGSIYNPSGNSDDYHYLIANLFDQTFDGSPASYYRNAYSTATLTFDLKRITGKLGGSSFDITSNYVIPPSPCYNSDAYLEIPVRGNVDGLVFSLVHTSSSGDASLSEIELYMDGENIFDRYNHRNLDSATTWIEGDQRLHEFSELTIVGGAQLAFMPLGNITSPVDVNVGHLYGDNTGYLHVGYAQTVNITHANPDIPFNSRVYELGQLGMPHRTFFWGVEMISSGKVTGIEDLYVYEGGYVRFDSNSSLGEDTSQSEFSLQSLHVQDGGIFELKSLEKDAGMNILLSNVTRIISSLSTLEERLTLIMVAMKPWKPEDLSMAMYHLKDLVKVMEKWIYEVTTLSGLDILVLMMMMMMMMMMMMMMMMMMMMMMMMMMMMMMMMMMMMMMMMMMMDDGDGDDGDGDGDGDGDGDGGGGGGSGDGDGDGDGDGDGDGDGDGDGSGSGGSGGGHGGSGGRSSSQVKVGLPYGSIYEPVDYGSTGGYGRDYGRYLLNIYELIHISFPCSMQWGNLYFGNEPEMNTIVRLGLGGRGGGAVRVAARHIFVDGKLTANGENGAIYAGGGSGGSIWLDCEELDGDGEISANGGKGHTYSGGGAGGRVAIYHHRMHDFNGTISTYGGTGHSSYSGGSGTVYLETVTDFRAIERETVYKILKVNNRGISYPPFTNILDGMYDDITEVGGVTWLWHSSHEYQFNETHVHGNAYLALLSDTQTEQVTIAGGKLFGDRSAIIHIGMNQSLSFNWVDIYFAANVMLYRYGTMAVPPRLSMRDIWFEIRGTFSHSLELFVDSGGSMKMWSQGNSADHPEGTFKFTDVIVRADGEIICVVRGGAPEMTSCCGT
;
A
#
# COMPACT_ATOMS: atom_id res chain seq x y z
N MET A 1 41.44 18.97 -8.71
CA MET A 1 41.07 19.26 -7.31
C MET A 1 41.10 17.96 -6.53
N ILE A 2 41.48 17.97 -5.25
CA ILE A 2 41.57 16.79 -4.38
C ILE A 2 40.79 17.12 -3.10
N GLY A 3 39.95 16.20 -2.65
CA GLY A 3 39.12 16.34 -1.45
C GLY A 3 38.53 14.98 -1.07
N ASP A 4 37.94 14.90 0.11
CA ASP A 4 37.41 13.67 0.72
C ASP A 4 35.88 13.58 0.63
N TRP A 5 35.25 14.35 -0.27
CA TRP A 5 33.79 14.45 -0.47
C TRP A 5 33.01 15.07 0.70
N THR A 6 33.67 15.54 1.77
CA THR A 6 32.99 16.19 2.91
C THR A 6 32.94 17.72 2.81
N GLY A 7 33.88 18.32 2.07
CA GLY A 7 34.00 19.77 1.93
C GLY A 7 32.82 20.41 1.20
N THR A 8 32.62 21.72 1.40
CA THR A 8 31.60 22.50 0.68
C THR A 8 32.21 23.79 0.12
N VAL A 9 31.94 24.08 -1.15
CA VAL A 9 32.37 25.29 -1.86
C VAL A 9 31.14 26.11 -2.23
N HIS A 10 31.22 27.42 -2.02
CA HIS A 10 30.16 28.38 -2.31
C HIS A 10 30.66 29.39 -3.34
N VAL A 11 29.93 29.53 -4.44
CA VAL A 11 30.14 30.54 -5.49
C VAL A 11 29.01 31.54 -5.39
N GLY A 12 29.29 32.68 -4.77
CA GLY A 12 28.34 33.76 -4.53
C GLY A 12 28.06 34.63 -5.77
N PRO A 13 27.16 35.61 -5.64
CA PRO A 13 26.86 36.56 -6.71
C PRO A 13 28.12 37.28 -7.22
N ASN A 14 28.28 37.37 -8.54
CA ASN A 14 29.45 37.95 -9.23
C ASN A 14 30.79 37.25 -8.94
N GLN A 15 30.76 36.03 -8.39
CA GLN A 15 31.95 35.21 -8.23
C GLN A 15 32.05 34.21 -9.38
N VAL A 16 33.27 34.02 -9.86
CA VAL A 16 33.60 33.11 -10.96
C VAL A 16 34.52 32.04 -10.41
N MET A 17 34.09 30.79 -10.48
CA MET A 17 34.92 29.61 -10.27
C MET A 17 35.01 28.88 -11.61
N ASP A 18 36.09 29.07 -12.36
CA ASP A 18 36.23 28.49 -13.70
C ASP A 18 37.40 27.49 -13.74
N LEU A 19 37.06 26.20 -13.85
CA LEU A 19 38.02 25.11 -13.88
C LEU A 19 38.38 24.78 -15.33
N GLN A 20 39.59 25.15 -15.70
CA GLN A 20 40.18 24.82 -17.00
C GLN A 20 40.67 23.36 -17.03
N SER A 21 39.74 22.39 -16.96
CA SER A 21 40.01 20.95 -17.02
C SER A 21 39.08 20.25 -18.01
N SER A 22 39.58 19.24 -18.72
CA SER A 22 38.72 18.39 -19.58
C SER A 22 37.90 17.37 -18.79
N PHE A 23 38.30 17.08 -17.55
CA PHE A 23 37.64 16.09 -16.69
C PHE A 23 37.64 16.56 -15.23
N ILE A 24 36.54 16.33 -14.51
CA ILE A 24 36.49 16.45 -13.06
C ILE A 24 35.56 15.44 -12.42
N SER A 25 36.04 14.76 -11.38
CA SER A 25 35.21 14.15 -10.35
C SER A 25 35.13 15.13 -9.19
N ILE A 26 33.95 15.67 -8.90
CA ILE A 26 33.79 16.73 -7.90
C ILE A 26 34.05 16.15 -6.50
N PRO A 27 35.07 16.63 -5.76
CA PRO A 27 35.44 16.06 -4.46
C PRO A 27 34.83 16.81 -3.26
N PHE A 28 33.81 17.64 -3.50
CA PHE A 28 33.13 18.49 -2.51
C PHE A 28 31.70 18.80 -2.95
N ASN A 29 30.88 19.25 -2.01
CA ASN A 29 29.58 19.85 -2.31
C ASN A 29 29.76 21.25 -2.91
N LEU A 30 28.94 21.62 -3.90
CA LEU A 30 29.07 22.91 -4.59
C LEU A 30 27.74 23.67 -4.55
N TYR A 31 27.77 24.91 -4.07
CA TYR A 31 26.69 25.88 -4.19
C TYR A 31 27.05 26.94 -5.22
N ILE A 32 26.20 27.11 -6.23
CA ILE A 32 26.26 28.19 -7.21
C ILE A 32 25.04 29.06 -6.96
N TYR A 33 25.22 30.18 -6.27
CA TYR A 33 24.13 31.11 -5.98
C TYR A 33 23.73 31.90 -7.22
N VAL A 34 22.59 32.61 -7.14
CA VAL A 34 22.16 33.57 -8.17
C VAL A 34 23.31 34.51 -8.55
N ASP A 35 23.50 34.74 -9.85
CA ASP A 35 24.61 35.51 -10.45
C ASP A 35 26.03 34.96 -10.18
N GLY A 36 26.15 33.76 -9.60
CA GLY A 36 27.41 33.02 -9.51
C GLY A 36 27.68 32.22 -10.79
N TYR A 37 28.94 32.09 -11.17
CA TYR A 37 29.37 31.32 -12.34
C TYR A 37 30.34 30.22 -11.92
N ALA A 38 30.01 28.97 -12.23
CA ALA A 38 30.92 27.84 -12.04
C ALA A 38 31.16 27.08 -13.35
N GLY A 39 32.35 27.26 -13.92
CA GLY A 39 32.88 26.43 -14.99
C GLY A 39 33.51 25.16 -14.41
N LEU A 40 33.00 23.99 -14.79
CA LEU A 40 33.57 22.69 -14.40
C LEU A 40 34.29 22.05 -15.59
N GLY A 41 34.46 20.72 -15.58
CA GLY A 41 35.11 20.00 -16.67
C GLY A 41 34.15 19.52 -17.75
N TYR A 42 34.65 19.42 -18.97
CA TYR A 42 33.94 18.87 -20.14
C TYR A 42 33.26 17.53 -19.83
N GLU A 43 33.99 16.62 -19.18
CA GLU A 43 33.43 15.46 -18.49
C GLU A 43 33.35 15.73 -16.99
N THR A 44 32.13 15.80 -16.45
CA THR A 44 31.88 16.03 -15.03
C THR A 44 31.18 14.83 -14.39
N VAL A 45 31.75 14.41 -13.26
CA VAL A 45 31.33 13.25 -12.50
C VAL A 45 31.00 13.68 -11.07
N VAL A 46 29.79 13.35 -10.61
CA VAL A 46 29.27 13.66 -9.26
C VAL A 46 28.98 12.37 -8.52
N SER A 47 29.62 12.18 -7.36
CA SER A 47 29.50 11.00 -6.50
C SER A 47 29.54 11.39 -5.05
N GLU A 48 28.64 10.86 -4.22
CA GLU A 48 28.52 11.13 -2.77
C GLU A 48 28.32 12.60 -2.37
N VAL A 49 28.38 13.54 -3.33
CA VAL A 49 28.26 14.99 -3.13
C VAL A 49 27.07 15.56 -3.90
N PHE A 50 26.69 16.79 -3.58
CA PHE A 50 25.67 17.53 -4.33
C PHE A 50 26.22 18.77 -5.02
N VAL A 51 25.61 19.12 -6.15
CA VAL A 51 25.79 20.40 -6.85
C VAL A 51 24.45 21.13 -6.85
N HIS A 52 24.41 22.31 -6.22
CA HIS A 52 23.25 23.19 -6.10
C HIS A 52 23.40 24.36 -7.08
N VAL A 53 22.47 24.49 -8.02
CA VAL A 53 22.57 25.43 -9.15
C VAL A 53 21.44 26.44 -9.13
N GLU A 54 21.72 27.64 -8.62
CA GLU A 54 20.90 28.86 -8.75
C GLU A 54 21.53 29.90 -9.70
N GLY A 55 22.82 29.79 -10.02
CA GLY A 55 23.52 30.60 -11.03
C GLY A 55 23.80 29.84 -12.33
N GLU A 56 24.96 30.05 -12.95
CA GLU A 56 25.34 29.38 -14.20
C GLU A 56 26.36 28.25 -13.94
N LEU A 57 26.00 27.03 -14.37
CA LEU A 57 26.91 25.87 -14.44
C LEU A 57 27.42 25.72 -15.89
N ASP A 58 28.68 26.00 -16.16
CA ASP A 58 29.20 26.05 -17.54
C ASP A 58 30.27 24.98 -17.81
N HIS A 59 30.58 24.77 -19.09
CA HIS A 59 31.56 23.80 -19.62
C HIS A 59 31.23 22.31 -19.48
N VAL A 60 30.06 21.93 -18.95
CA VAL A 60 29.72 20.53 -18.69
C VAL A 60 28.97 19.94 -19.88
N ASN A 61 29.62 19.14 -20.73
CA ASN A 61 28.95 18.50 -21.87
C ASN A 61 28.52 17.05 -21.55
N HIS A 62 29.33 16.33 -20.78
CA HIS A 62 29.03 14.96 -20.34
C HIS A 62 28.88 14.93 -18.82
N LEU A 63 27.68 14.64 -18.34
CA LEU A 63 27.37 14.58 -16.91
C LEU A 63 27.12 13.13 -16.47
N THR A 64 27.83 12.66 -15.45
CA THR A 64 27.55 11.38 -14.79
C THR A 64 27.28 11.57 -13.31
N LEU A 65 26.09 11.17 -12.85
CA LEU A 65 25.73 11.05 -11.44
C LEU A 65 25.76 9.55 -11.06
N TYR A 66 26.53 9.17 -10.05
CA TYR A 66 26.57 7.79 -9.52
C TYR A 66 26.80 7.79 -8.00
N ASN A 67 26.55 6.67 -7.31
CA ASN A 67 26.82 6.49 -5.87
C ASN A 67 26.27 7.65 -5.00
N GLY A 68 24.97 7.94 -5.14
CA GLY A 68 24.28 8.98 -4.37
C GLY A 68 24.57 10.43 -4.76
N GLY A 69 25.32 10.66 -5.86
CA GLY A 69 25.59 12.00 -6.37
C GLY A 69 24.31 12.76 -6.75
N GLN A 70 24.26 14.06 -6.44
CA GLN A 70 23.04 14.86 -6.66
C GLN A 70 23.31 16.12 -7.48
N LEU A 71 22.45 16.41 -8.45
CA LEU A 71 22.36 17.72 -9.09
C LEU A 71 21.00 18.34 -8.72
N ARG A 72 21.04 19.44 -7.98
CA ARG A 72 19.87 20.19 -7.50
C ARG A 72 19.77 21.47 -8.30
N ALA A 73 18.78 21.56 -9.16
CA ALA A 73 18.61 22.65 -10.09
C ALA A 73 17.42 23.52 -9.69
N TYR A 74 17.61 24.83 -9.77
CA TYR A 74 16.70 25.84 -9.23
C TYR A 74 16.21 26.81 -10.30
N LEU A 75 15.18 27.59 -9.96
CA LEU A 75 14.48 28.50 -10.85
C LEU A 75 15.37 29.53 -11.54
N THR A 76 16.45 29.94 -10.88
CA THR A 76 17.39 30.93 -11.38
C THR A 76 18.57 30.27 -12.09
N GLY A 77 18.76 28.96 -11.92
CA GLY A 77 19.90 28.22 -12.43
C GLY A 77 19.83 27.95 -13.94
N SER A 78 21.00 27.75 -14.55
CA SER A 78 21.13 27.31 -15.96
C SER A 78 22.39 26.47 -16.14
N ALA A 79 22.47 25.73 -17.25
CA ALA A 79 23.71 25.09 -17.66
C ALA A 79 24.13 25.44 -19.09
N ASN A 80 25.45 25.63 -19.31
CA ASN A 80 26.09 25.90 -20.60
C ASN A 80 25.54 27.13 -21.34
N SER A 81 25.54 28.28 -20.66
CA SER A 81 25.07 29.59 -21.16
C SER A 81 23.66 29.57 -21.76
N GLN A 82 22.83 28.65 -21.29
CA GLN A 82 21.41 28.64 -21.61
C GLN A 82 20.66 29.68 -20.77
N LYS A 83 19.41 29.96 -21.17
CA LYS A 83 18.53 30.78 -20.35
C LYS A 83 18.26 30.08 -19.02
N SER A 84 18.00 30.87 -17.98
CA SER A 84 17.56 30.37 -16.69
C SER A 84 16.41 29.35 -16.85
N ARG A 85 16.50 28.22 -16.13
CA ARG A 85 15.64 27.00 -16.20
C ARG A 85 15.96 25.99 -17.31
N HIS A 86 16.96 26.25 -18.14
CA HIS A 86 17.35 25.34 -19.23
C HIS A 86 18.68 24.64 -18.90
N TYR A 87 18.67 23.32 -18.98
CA TYR A 87 19.83 22.46 -18.75
C TYR A 87 20.09 21.64 -20.02
N SER A 88 21.16 21.99 -20.74
CA SER A 88 21.53 21.34 -22.00
C SER A 88 22.87 20.63 -21.87
N PHE A 89 22.91 19.36 -22.27
CA PHE A 89 24.09 18.51 -22.23
C PHE A 89 24.21 17.69 -23.53
N ASP A 90 25.41 17.23 -23.87
CA ASP A 90 25.58 16.31 -25.00
C ASP A 90 25.22 14.86 -24.58
N SER A 91 25.58 14.44 -23.37
CA SER A 91 25.10 13.17 -22.79
C SER A 91 24.95 13.25 -21.28
N VAL A 92 23.91 12.61 -20.75
CA VAL A 92 23.70 12.51 -19.30
C VAL A 92 23.47 11.07 -18.88
N ARG A 93 24.09 10.68 -17.77
CA ARG A 93 23.97 9.37 -17.15
C ARG A 93 23.67 9.53 -15.66
N VAL A 94 22.51 9.05 -15.24
CA VAL A 94 22.09 9.03 -13.83
C VAL A 94 22.00 7.56 -13.39
N LYS A 95 22.75 7.15 -12.37
CA LYS A 95 22.89 5.75 -11.94
C LYS A 95 22.49 5.52 -10.49
N ALA A 96 21.91 4.36 -10.18
CA ALA A 96 21.60 3.92 -8.82
C ALA A 96 20.80 4.99 -8.04
N ASP A 97 21.12 5.23 -6.76
CA ASP A 97 20.44 6.22 -5.90
C ASP A 97 20.76 7.69 -6.22
N SER A 98 21.34 7.97 -7.39
CA SER A 98 21.72 9.33 -7.79
C SER A 98 20.50 10.14 -8.22
N LEU A 99 20.53 11.42 -7.89
CA LEU A 99 19.34 12.27 -7.95
C LEU A 99 19.58 13.51 -8.80
N PHE A 100 18.73 13.68 -9.82
CA PHE A 100 18.55 14.96 -10.47
C PHE A 100 17.24 15.58 -9.98
N ASN A 101 17.32 16.63 -9.15
CA ASN A 101 16.18 17.21 -8.46
C ASN A 101 15.88 18.65 -8.90
N PHE A 102 14.60 18.93 -9.16
CA PHE A 102 14.07 20.25 -9.50
C PHE A 102 12.96 20.73 -8.54
N SER A 103 12.81 20.09 -7.38
CA SER A 103 11.84 20.52 -6.37
C SER A 103 12.26 21.86 -5.75
N THR A 104 11.41 22.90 -5.83
CA THR A 104 11.71 24.21 -5.24
C THR A 104 11.57 24.18 -3.72
N PRO A 105 12.53 24.64 -2.89
CA PRO A 105 12.32 24.78 -1.45
C PRO A 105 11.55 26.06 -1.07
N PHE A 106 11.40 27.03 -1.96
CA PHE A 106 10.65 28.27 -1.72
C PHE A 106 9.91 28.74 -2.98
N ALA A 107 8.63 28.40 -3.11
CA ALA A 107 7.70 29.36 -3.71
C ALA A 107 7.52 30.48 -2.67
N HIS A 108 7.97 31.68 -3.02
CA HIS A 108 8.08 32.87 -2.18
C HIS A 108 6.85 33.10 -1.27
N ARG A 109 7.08 33.36 0.03
CA ARG A 109 6.03 33.64 1.01
C ARG A 109 5.91 35.11 1.41
N ASP A 110 6.73 36.02 0.91
CA ASP A 110 6.64 37.43 1.27
C ASP A 110 5.79 38.25 0.27
N GLU A 111 5.03 39.20 0.79
CA GLU A 111 4.30 40.20 0.02
C GLU A 111 5.29 41.09 -0.76
N TYR A 112 5.51 40.82 -2.05
CA TYR A 112 6.00 41.86 -2.94
C TYR A 112 4.84 42.80 -3.28
N ARG A 113 4.91 44.00 -2.73
CA ARG A 113 4.05 45.13 -3.11
C ARG A 113 4.18 45.35 -4.62
N LEU A 114 3.10 45.01 -5.32
CA LEU A 114 2.88 45.15 -6.75
C LEU A 114 3.36 46.53 -7.27
N VAL A 115 4.37 46.50 -8.13
CA VAL A 115 4.31 47.26 -9.38
C VAL A 115 4.07 46.23 -10.46
N VAL A 116 2.92 46.36 -11.10
CA VAL A 116 2.35 45.44 -12.09
C VAL A 116 3.32 45.21 -13.26
N GLN A 117 3.83 43.98 -13.41
CA GLN A 117 3.81 43.24 -14.69
C GLN A 117 4.08 41.74 -14.47
N GLU A 118 2.98 40.99 -14.48
CA GLU A 118 2.69 39.58 -14.84
C GLU A 118 3.65 38.41 -14.51
N ASP A 119 3.01 37.32 -14.05
CA ASP A 119 3.46 35.93 -13.85
C ASP A 119 4.02 35.52 -12.47
N LEU A 120 3.09 35.20 -11.55
CA LEU A 120 3.35 34.44 -10.32
C LEU A 120 3.60 32.94 -10.64
N PRO A 121 4.41 32.21 -9.84
CA PRO A 121 4.73 30.80 -10.09
C PRO A 121 3.55 29.86 -9.74
N GLY A 122 2.81 29.41 -10.76
CA GLY A 122 1.66 28.49 -10.66
C GLY A 122 0.30 29.19 -10.43
N ILE A 123 -0.82 28.54 -10.80
CA ILE A 123 -2.16 29.11 -10.54
C ILE A 123 -2.41 29.10 -9.03
N THR A 124 -2.65 30.27 -8.43
CA THR A 124 -2.86 30.39 -6.99
C THR A 124 -4.10 29.60 -6.56
N HIS A 125 -4.00 28.88 -5.44
CA HIS A 125 -5.09 28.09 -4.87
C HIS A 125 -5.62 28.80 -3.60
N HIS A 126 -6.80 29.40 -3.69
CA HIS A 126 -7.47 30.09 -2.59
C HIS A 126 -8.80 29.46 -2.16
N LEU A 127 -9.11 28.27 -2.69
CA LEU A 127 -10.45 27.65 -2.62
C LEU A 127 -10.59 26.70 -1.42
N GLY A 128 -10.45 27.25 -0.22
CA GLY A 128 -10.64 26.50 1.04
C GLY A 128 -9.69 25.31 1.17
N ASN A 129 -10.19 24.19 1.67
CA ASN A 129 -9.39 23.00 1.97
C ASN A 129 -9.08 22.11 0.74
N SER A 130 -9.44 22.49 -0.49
CA SER A 130 -9.18 21.67 -1.70
C SER A 130 -7.70 21.52 -2.04
N GLY A 131 -7.32 20.41 -2.66
CA GLY A 131 -5.97 20.16 -3.17
C GLY A 131 -5.65 20.98 -4.44
N ALA A 132 -4.37 21.27 -4.63
CA ALA A 132 -3.89 21.96 -5.82
C ALA A 132 -4.01 21.07 -7.07
N SER A 133 -4.14 21.70 -8.25
CA SER A 133 -4.36 21.03 -9.54
C SER A 133 -3.24 21.38 -10.52
N HIS A 134 -2.83 20.41 -11.33
CA HIS A 134 -1.90 20.48 -12.47
C HIS A 134 -1.99 19.13 -13.20
N GLY A 135 -2.21 19.07 -14.51
CA GLY A 135 -2.49 17.78 -15.16
C GLY A 135 -3.91 17.24 -14.93
N GLY A 136 -4.26 17.04 -13.67
CA GLY A 136 -5.58 16.65 -13.21
C GLY A 136 -6.10 17.56 -12.10
N LEU A 137 -7.33 17.29 -11.68
CA LEU A 137 -7.97 17.97 -10.55
C LEU A 137 -7.35 17.51 -9.23
N GLY A 138 -7.16 18.44 -8.30
CA GLY A 138 -6.85 18.11 -6.91
C GLY A 138 -7.96 17.27 -6.26
N GLY A 139 -7.67 16.74 -5.09
CA GLY A 139 -8.65 16.11 -4.23
C GLY A 139 -9.50 17.18 -3.52
N ARG A 140 -10.78 16.90 -3.35
CA ARG A 140 -11.67 17.70 -2.49
C ARG A 140 -11.24 17.62 -1.02
N GLY A 141 -11.28 18.74 -0.28
CA GLY A 141 -11.06 18.74 1.17
C GLY A 141 -12.28 18.29 1.97
N ALA A 142 -12.07 17.72 3.16
CA ALA A 142 -13.15 17.35 4.08
C ALA A 142 -13.66 18.53 4.90
N CYS A 143 -14.87 18.34 5.40
CA CYS A 143 -15.55 19.26 6.29
C CYS A 143 -15.58 18.71 7.72
N GLY A 144 -15.17 19.51 8.70
CA GLY A 144 -15.27 19.13 10.11
C GLY A 144 -16.65 19.44 10.71
N GLY A 145 -17.20 18.51 11.50
CA GLY A 145 -18.40 18.74 12.32
C GLY A 145 -19.74 18.70 11.56
N SER A 146 -20.74 19.46 12.00
CA SER A 146 -22.09 19.55 11.39
C SER A 146 -22.16 20.41 10.12
N ASN A 147 -21.01 20.74 9.52
CA ASN A 147 -20.90 21.69 8.41
C ASN A 147 -20.79 20.93 7.08
N THR A 148 -21.63 21.24 6.11
CA THR A 148 -21.46 20.80 4.72
C THR A 148 -20.64 21.83 3.95
N CYS A 149 -19.62 21.40 3.22
CA CYS A 149 -18.89 22.29 2.33
C CYS A 149 -18.54 21.58 1.01
N ARG A 150 -18.95 22.20 -0.09
CA ARG A 150 -18.47 21.85 -1.44
C ARG A 150 -17.26 22.72 -1.74
N THR A 151 -16.07 22.18 -1.53
CA THR A 151 -14.83 22.90 -1.80
C THR A 151 -14.59 22.90 -3.31
N SER A 152 -14.62 24.07 -3.93
CA SER A 152 -14.23 24.21 -5.34
C SER A 152 -12.75 23.86 -5.49
N LYS A 153 -12.38 23.28 -6.62
CA LYS A 153 -11.00 22.97 -6.97
C LYS A 153 -10.50 23.91 -8.06
N ASN A 154 -9.19 24.06 -8.17
CA ASN A 154 -8.62 24.70 -9.36
C ASN A 154 -8.90 23.80 -10.56
N LEU A 155 -9.09 24.41 -11.73
CA LEU A 155 -9.13 23.64 -12.97
C LEU A 155 -7.75 23.03 -13.24
N PRO A 156 -7.69 21.90 -13.95
CA PRO A 156 -6.43 21.38 -14.49
C PRO A 156 -5.82 22.43 -15.43
N TYR A 157 -4.51 22.35 -15.63
CA TYR A 157 -3.81 23.18 -16.61
C TYR A 157 -2.50 22.51 -17.02
N GLY A 158 -1.77 23.16 -17.93
CA GLY A 158 -0.48 22.73 -18.46
C GLY A 158 -0.60 21.89 -19.72
N SER A 159 0.41 21.95 -20.57
CA SER A 159 0.40 21.17 -21.82
C SER A 159 0.81 19.72 -21.60
N THR A 160 0.07 18.77 -22.19
CA THR A 160 0.42 17.34 -22.16
C THR A 160 1.64 17.03 -23.03
N TYR A 161 1.82 17.79 -24.12
CA TYR A 161 2.84 17.53 -25.14
C TYR A 161 4.14 18.30 -24.90
N ARG A 162 4.05 19.48 -24.27
CA ARG A 162 5.17 20.39 -23.98
C ARG A 162 4.98 21.05 -22.60
N PRO A 163 5.05 20.28 -21.51
CA PRO A 163 4.78 20.78 -20.16
C PRO A 163 5.86 21.78 -19.75
N CYS A 164 5.44 23.01 -19.46
CA CYS A 164 6.34 24.12 -19.11
C CYS A 164 5.77 25.00 -18.00
N GLU A 165 4.81 24.48 -17.24
CA GLU A 165 4.08 25.17 -16.19
C GLU A 165 4.43 24.63 -14.79
N PHE A 166 4.43 25.51 -13.78
CA PHE A 166 4.69 25.10 -12.40
C PHE A 166 3.52 24.29 -11.84
N GLY A 167 3.81 23.39 -10.90
CA GLY A 167 2.77 22.88 -10.02
C GLY A 167 2.24 23.97 -9.09
N SER A 168 0.95 23.95 -8.80
CA SER A 168 0.30 24.86 -7.86
C SER A 168 0.61 24.47 -6.42
N GLY A 169 0.81 25.46 -5.54
CA GLY A 169 0.84 25.25 -4.09
C GLY A 169 -0.55 24.97 -3.52
N GLY A 170 -0.62 24.18 -2.45
CA GLY A 170 -1.84 23.95 -1.68
C GLY A 170 -2.24 25.15 -0.82
N ALA A 171 -3.52 25.22 -0.45
CA ALA A 171 -4.07 26.25 0.44
C ALA A 171 -3.74 26.01 1.92
N GLY A 172 -3.81 27.10 2.69
CA GLY A 172 -3.60 27.11 4.15
C GLY A 172 -2.19 27.54 4.57
N SER A 173 -2.04 27.96 5.83
CA SER A 173 -0.76 28.40 6.40
C SER A 173 0.33 27.31 6.41
N GLN A 174 -0.06 26.05 6.20
CA GLN A 174 0.80 24.87 6.05
C GLN A 174 0.57 24.10 4.73
N GLY A 175 -0.04 24.72 3.71
CA GLY A 175 -0.27 24.08 2.42
C GLY A 175 1.02 23.61 1.73
N GLY A 176 0.93 22.48 1.02
CA GLY A 176 2.04 21.87 0.28
C GLY A 176 2.58 22.79 -0.81
N ILE A 177 3.88 22.67 -1.12
CA ILE A 177 4.54 23.47 -2.17
C ILE A 177 4.40 22.73 -3.49
N GLY A 178 3.96 23.41 -4.55
CA GLY A 178 3.86 22.82 -5.88
C GLY A 178 5.21 22.40 -6.47
N GLY A 179 5.20 21.43 -7.38
CA GLY A 179 6.39 20.94 -8.06
C GLY A 179 7.00 21.95 -9.05
N GLY A 180 8.32 21.81 -9.30
CA GLY A 180 9.07 22.69 -10.20
C GLY A 180 8.86 22.42 -11.69
N ILE A 181 9.54 23.20 -12.55
CA ILE A 181 9.63 22.95 -14.00
C ILE A 181 11.04 22.47 -14.33
N LEU A 182 11.14 21.43 -15.12
CA LEU A 182 12.37 20.95 -15.73
C LEU A 182 12.22 20.94 -17.25
N GLU A 183 13.05 21.73 -17.94
CA GLU A 183 13.28 21.55 -19.37
C GLU A 183 14.70 21.01 -19.60
N PHE A 184 14.76 19.80 -20.17
CA PHE A 184 15.98 19.01 -20.25
C PHE A 184 16.28 18.61 -21.68
N GLU A 185 17.43 19.05 -22.21
CA GLU A 185 17.84 18.74 -23.58
C GLU A 185 19.16 17.98 -23.61
N VAL A 186 19.12 16.75 -24.13
CA VAL A 186 20.28 15.86 -24.25
C VAL A 186 20.51 15.50 -25.71
N ARG A 187 21.59 16.00 -26.32
CA ARG A 187 21.79 15.86 -27.77
C ARG A 187 21.95 14.42 -28.24
N ASN A 188 22.72 13.60 -27.51
CA ASN A 188 23.08 12.25 -27.95
C ASN A 188 22.29 11.17 -27.19
N VAL A 189 22.62 10.91 -25.92
CA VAL A 189 22.02 9.82 -25.15
C VAL A 189 21.74 10.28 -23.72
N LEU A 190 20.49 10.15 -23.30
CA LEU A 190 20.07 10.17 -21.91
C LEU A 190 19.93 8.73 -21.43
N ARG A 191 20.83 8.31 -20.53
CA ARG A 191 20.73 7.03 -19.83
C ARG A 191 20.24 7.25 -18.39
N LEU A 192 19.06 6.75 -18.08
CA LEU A 192 18.40 6.92 -16.79
C LEU A 192 18.25 5.57 -16.04
N ASP A 193 19.11 5.34 -15.06
CA ASP A 193 19.04 4.20 -14.12
C ASP A 193 18.83 4.68 -12.65
N GLY A 194 18.70 5.99 -12.42
CA GLY A 194 18.36 6.64 -11.14
C GLY A 194 17.14 7.57 -11.26
N THR A 195 17.04 8.65 -10.47
CA THR A 195 15.79 9.45 -10.39
C THR A 195 15.90 10.86 -10.97
N ILE A 196 14.93 11.24 -11.82
CA ILE A 196 14.62 12.63 -12.18
C ILE A 196 13.28 12.99 -11.52
N LYS A 197 13.21 14.08 -10.74
CA LYS A 197 11.95 14.45 -10.06
C LYS A 197 11.61 15.93 -10.05
N ALA A 198 10.32 16.22 -10.13
CA ALA A 198 9.66 17.52 -9.98
C ALA A 198 8.44 17.41 -9.04
N ASN A 199 8.56 16.65 -7.96
CA ASN A 199 7.49 16.40 -6.99
C ASN A 199 7.10 17.66 -6.21
N SER A 200 5.86 17.68 -5.75
CA SER A 200 5.38 18.57 -4.70
C SER A 200 6.12 18.31 -3.38
N LEU A 201 6.37 19.35 -2.58
CA LEU A 201 6.97 19.22 -1.25
C LEU A 201 5.91 19.41 -0.16
N ASN A 202 5.71 18.38 0.65
CA ASN A 202 4.83 18.42 1.80
C ASN A 202 5.42 19.31 2.91
N LYS A 203 4.73 20.38 3.31
CA LYS A 203 5.07 21.13 4.54
C LYS A 203 4.41 20.45 5.73
N ASN A 204 5.08 19.51 6.43
CA ASN A 204 4.64 18.90 7.70
C ASN A 204 3.11 18.93 7.93
N VAL A 205 2.34 18.36 7.00
CA VAL A 205 0.87 18.54 6.94
C VAL A 205 0.16 17.64 7.95
N ALA A 206 0.89 16.68 8.54
CA ALA A 206 0.43 15.73 9.55
C ALA A 206 -0.03 16.37 10.87
N ALA A 207 0.17 17.67 11.08
CA ALA A 207 -0.21 18.38 12.31
C ALA A 207 -1.22 19.52 12.08
N SER A 208 -1.72 19.73 10.85
CA SER A 208 -2.61 20.87 10.59
C SER A 208 -4.06 20.56 10.94
N LEU A 209 -4.54 21.09 12.07
CA LEU A 209 -5.96 21.07 12.44
C LEU A 209 -6.83 21.97 11.54
N ASN A 210 -6.22 22.78 10.66
CA ASN A 210 -6.88 23.83 9.88
C ASN A 210 -7.08 23.49 8.40
N GLY A 211 -6.99 22.20 8.00
CA GLY A 211 -7.32 21.77 6.63
C GLY A 211 -6.33 22.20 5.54
N ALA A 212 -5.04 22.33 5.86
CA ALA A 212 -4.00 22.61 4.87
C ALA A 212 -3.98 21.54 3.75
N SER A 213 -3.94 21.99 2.49
CA SER A 213 -4.08 21.11 1.33
C SER A 213 -2.76 20.80 0.64
N GLY A 214 -2.75 19.72 -0.15
CA GLY A 214 -1.56 19.26 -0.87
C GLY A 214 -1.24 20.12 -2.09
N GLY A 215 0.04 20.40 -2.34
CA GLY A 215 0.51 21.03 -3.58
C GLY A 215 0.53 20.03 -4.74
N SER A 216 0.41 20.46 -5.99
CA SER A 216 0.41 19.56 -7.15
C SER A 216 1.82 19.27 -7.66
N GLY A 217 1.99 18.17 -8.40
CA GLY A 217 3.25 17.84 -9.09
C GLY A 217 3.64 18.88 -10.14
N GLY A 218 4.92 18.89 -10.54
CA GLY A 218 5.48 19.86 -11.49
C GLY A 218 5.45 19.43 -12.96
N SER A 219 6.21 20.13 -13.79
CA SER A 219 6.37 19.83 -15.23
C SER A 219 7.77 19.32 -15.54
N ILE A 220 7.87 18.23 -16.29
CA ILE A 220 9.16 17.71 -16.81
C ILE A 220 9.04 17.54 -18.32
N TRP A 221 9.88 18.24 -19.07
CA TRP A 221 10.00 18.09 -20.51
C TRP A 221 11.41 17.66 -20.89
N ILE A 222 11.53 16.46 -21.46
CA ILE A 222 12.78 15.85 -21.88
C ILE A 222 12.83 15.77 -23.40
N ARG A 223 13.90 16.29 -24.01
CA ARG A 223 14.27 16.08 -25.40
C ARG A 223 15.60 15.35 -25.46
N ALA A 224 15.62 14.14 -26.02
CA ALA A 224 16.82 13.31 -26.06
C ALA A 224 17.08 12.75 -27.46
N GLY A 225 18.33 12.71 -27.90
CA GLY A 225 18.71 11.96 -29.11
C GLY A 225 18.34 10.48 -28.98
N ALA A 226 18.73 9.85 -27.88
CA ALA A 226 18.24 8.55 -27.46
C ALA A 226 17.87 8.58 -25.97
N PHE A 227 16.74 7.96 -25.62
CA PHE A 227 16.26 7.80 -24.27
C PHE A 227 16.28 6.31 -23.88
N VAL A 228 17.21 5.95 -23.01
CA VAL A 228 17.48 4.57 -22.62
C VAL A 228 17.61 4.46 -21.10
N GLY A 229 17.38 3.29 -20.52
CA GLY A 229 17.52 3.10 -19.08
C GLY A 229 16.96 1.76 -18.61
N GLY A 230 17.51 1.24 -17.50
CA GLY A 230 17.06 0.00 -16.86
C GLY A 230 15.78 0.18 -16.05
N HIS A 231 15.27 -0.93 -15.51
CA HIS A 231 14.04 -0.97 -14.70
C HIS A 231 14.15 -0.21 -13.36
N THR A 232 15.35 0.23 -12.97
CA THR A 232 15.59 1.04 -11.77
C THR A 232 15.41 2.54 -11.99
N GLY A 233 15.35 3.00 -13.24
CA GLY A 233 15.14 4.42 -13.58
C GLY A 233 13.77 4.92 -13.14
N ARG A 234 13.68 6.15 -12.64
CA ARG A 234 12.43 6.77 -12.19
C ARG A 234 12.29 8.21 -12.67
N ILE A 235 11.09 8.54 -13.17
CA ILE A 235 10.68 9.92 -13.45
C ILE A 235 9.45 10.25 -12.60
N GLU A 236 9.58 11.24 -11.71
CA GLU A 236 8.56 11.54 -10.69
C GLU A 236 8.04 12.98 -10.79
N ALA A 237 6.71 13.14 -10.72
CA ALA A 237 6.05 14.44 -10.53
C ALA A 237 4.80 14.27 -9.66
N HIS A 238 4.97 13.78 -8.43
CA HIS A 238 3.88 13.47 -7.51
C HIS A 238 3.16 14.70 -6.95
N GLY A 239 1.86 14.54 -6.70
CA GLY A 239 1.08 15.41 -5.84
C GLY A 239 1.40 15.24 -4.36
N GLY A 240 1.22 16.31 -3.59
CA GLY A 240 1.43 16.33 -2.14
C GLY A 240 0.17 15.90 -1.37
N SER A 241 0.35 15.35 -0.18
CA SER A 241 -0.76 14.97 0.71
C SER A 241 -1.38 16.19 1.37
N GLY A 242 -2.70 16.27 1.40
CA GLY A 242 -3.42 17.18 2.30
C GLY A 242 -3.35 16.69 3.77
N GLY A 243 -3.66 17.58 4.72
CA GLY A 243 -3.86 17.22 6.12
C GLY A 243 -5.24 16.60 6.37
N ASN A 244 -5.63 16.40 7.63
CA ASN A 244 -6.86 15.65 8.00
C ASN A 244 -8.16 16.20 7.38
N LEU A 245 -8.24 17.50 7.11
CA LEU A 245 -9.39 18.14 6.45
C LEU A 245 -9.03 18.66 5.04
N GLY A 246 -7.76 18.57 4.63
CA GLY A 246 -7.25 19.10 3.38
C GLY A 246 -7.26 18.06 2.27
N GLY A 247 -7.74 18.43 1.09
CA GLY A 247 -7.66 17.62 -0.11
C GLY A 247 -6.23 17.55 -0.65
N SER A 248 -5.92 16.47 -1.34
CA SER A 248 -4.55 16.21 -1.80
C SER A 248 -4.27 16.79 -3.18
N GLY A 249 -3.03 17.18 -3.44
CA GLY A 249 -2.65 17.76 -4.73
C GLY A 249 -2.66 16.71 -5.85
N SER A 250 -2.96 17.12 -7.08
CA SER A 250 -2.85 16.23 -8.25
C SER A 250 -1.39 15.94 -8.62
N GLY A 251 -1.18 14.94 -9.47
CA GLY A 251 0.11 14.68 -10.13
C GLY A 251 0.56 15.84 -11.05
N GLY A 252 1.69 15.66 -11.71
CA GLY A 252 2.28 16.64 -12.64
C GLY A 252 2.12 16.28 -14.12
N ARG A 253 2.93 16.89 -14.98
CA ARG A 253 2.99 16.55 -16.42
C ARG A 253 4.41 16.20 -16.82
N VAL A 254 4.57 15.10 -17.54
CA VAL A 254 5.85 14.64 -18.09
C VAL A 254 5.69 14.43 -19.59
N ALA A 255 6.60 15.01 -20.38
CA ALA A 255 6.71 14.71 -21.81
C ALA A 255 8.14 14.31 -22.18
N VAL A 256 8.30 13.24 -22.95
CA VAL A 256 9.60 12.73 -23.42
C VAL A 256 9.59 12.60 -24.93
N HIS A 257 10.42 13.41 -25.61
CA HIS A 257 10.62 13.38 -27.05
C HIS A 257 11.97 12.73 -27.32
N TYR A 258 12.00 11.61 -28.06
CA TYR A 258 13.22 10.85 -28.29
C TYR A 258 13.37 10.32 -29.73
N ALA A 259 14.58 9.90 -30.13
CA ALA A 259 14.89 9.36 -31.46
C ALA A 259 15.73 8.07 -31.38
N ASN A 260 15.20 7.04 -30.70
CA ASN A 260 15.93 5.79 -30.48
C ASN A 260 16.12 5.00 -31.79
N ASN A 261 17.35 4.98 -32.30
CA ASN A 261 17.71 4.00 -33.32
C ASN A 261 17.64 2.54 -32.79
N VAL A 262 17.54 1.55 -33.68
CA VAL A 262 17.41 0.11 -33.36
C VAL A 262 18.52 -0.42 -32.44
N THR A 263 19.70 0.21 -32.48
CA THR A 263 20.85 -0.14 -31.62
C THR A 263 20.73 0.37 -30.18
N HIS A 264 19.82 1.30 -29.92
CA HIS A 264 19.56 1.85 -28.60
C HIS A 264 18.42 1.05 -27.94
N GLY A 265 18.65 0.56 -26.72
CA GLY A 265 17.60 -0.11 -25.94
C GLY A 265 16.43 0.84 -25.61
N LYS A 266 15.26 0.30 -25.27
CA LYS A 266 14.15 1.13 -24.75
C LYS A 266 14.41 1.52 -23.29
N TYR A 267 13.80 2.61 -22.84
CA TYR A 267 13.69 2.89 -21.42
C TYR A 267 12.71 1.89 -20.78
N LEU A 268 13.15 1.22 -19.71
CA LEU A 268 12.39 0.20 -18.99
C LEU A 268 12.01 0.61 -17.56
N GLY A 269 12.34 1.85 -17.16
CA GLY A 269 12.05 2.37 -15.83
C GLY A 269 10.61 2.85 -15.68
N GLU A 270 10.28 3.35 -14.48
CA GLU A 270 8.91 3.68 -14.10
C GLU A 270 8.61 5.18 -14.18
N TYR A 271 7.33 5.50 -14.35
CA TYR A 271 6.78 6.85 -14.27
C TYR A 271 5.83 6.98 -13.08
N HIS A 272 6.04 8.02 -12.29
CA HIS A 272 5.51 8.18 -10.95
C HIS A 272 4.83 9.56 -10.82
N LEU A 273 3.59 9.65 -11.28
CA LEU A 273 2.83 10.91 -11.39
C LEU A 273 1.47 10.84 -10.69
N GLN A 274 1.28 9.95 -9.72
CA GLN A 274 0.04 9.87 -8.96
C GLN A 274 -0.23 11.16 -8.15
N GLY A 275 -1.51 11.41 -7.90
CA GLY A 275 -1.94 12.42 -6.94
C GLY A 275 -1.46 12.09 -5.52
N GLY A 276 -1.58 13.07 -4.63
CA GLY A 276 -1.34 12.85 -3.21
C GLY A 276 -2.45 11.98 -2.60
N PRO A 277 -2.10 11.09 -1.64
CA PRO A 277 -3.07 10.19 -1.01
C PRO A 277 -4.09 10.98 -0.17
N ALA A 278 -5.31 10.47 -0.06
CA ALA A 278 -6.30 11.02 0.87
C ALA A 278 -5.87 10.85 2.34
N ALA A 279 -6.11 11.86 3.17
CA ALA A 279 -5.94 11.74 4.62
C ALA A 279 -7.17 11.07 5.27
N ASN A 280 -7.01 10.56 6.49
CA ASN A 280 -8.12 9.99 7.26
C ASN A 280 -9.13 11.10 7.65
N GLY A 281 -10.40 10.95 7.29
CA GLY A 281 -11.47 11.85 7.73
C GLY A 281 -12.33 12.50 6.63
N GLY A 282 -12.39 11.93 5.42
CA GLY A 282 -13.27 12.41 4.34
C GLY A 282 -12.64 13.14 3.13
N PRO A 283 -11.37 13.62 3.13
CA PRO A 283 -10.78 14.24 1.94
C PRO A 283 -10.58 13.25 0.79
N GLU A 284 -10.62 13.74 -0.44
CA GLU A 284 -10.38 12.95 -1.65
C GLU A 284 -8.88 12.98 -2.02
N ALA A 285 -8.42 11.90 -2.66
CA ALA A 285 -7.08 11.84 -3.26
C ALA A 285 -6.98 12.76 -4.49
N GLY A 286 -5.76 13.18 -4.83
CA GLY A 286 -5.52 13.93 -6.06
C GLY A 286 -5.65 13.05 -7.32
N ALA A 287 -5.98 13.66 -8.46
CA ALA A 287 -5.94 12.97 -9.73
C ALA A 287 -4.49 12.68 -10.16
N ALA A 288 -4.34 11.68 -11.03
CA ALA A 288 -3.06 11.39 -11.66
C ALA A 288 -2.61 12.54 -12.57
N GLY A 289 -1.30 12.58 -12.79
CA GLY A 289 -0.66 13.35 -13.83
C GLY A 289 -0.65 12.62 -15.18
N THR A 290 0.00 13.22 -16.17
CA THR A 290 0.11 12.65 -17.54
C THR A 290 1.55 12.40 -17.93
N VAL A 291 1.80 11.25 -18.55
CA VAL A 291 3.10 10.93 -19.17
C VAL A 291 2.89 10.75 -20.67
N TYR A 292 3.45 11.67 -21.45
CA TYR A 292 3.46 11.58 -22.90
C TYR A 292 4.85 11.21 -23.40
N THR A 293 4.96 10.18 -24.22
CA THR A 293 6.21 9.83 -24.91
C THR A 293 6.00 9.84 -26.41
N ILE A 294 6.98 10.33 -27.17
CA ILE A 294 6.95 10.29 -28.63
C ILE A 294 8.33 10.00 -29.21
N HIS A 295 8.35 9.02 -30.11
CA HIS A 295 9.47 8.77 -31.00
C HIS A 295 9.39 9.72 -32.19
N THR A 296 10.29 10.71 -32.23
CA THR A 296 10.27 11.82 -33.20
C THR A 296 10.46 11.40 -34.65
N ASP A 297 11.24 10.33 -34.93
CA ASP A 297 11.42 9.85 -36.31
C ASP A 297 10.24 9.02 -36.85
N THR A 298 9.61 8.18 -36.01
CA THR A 298 8.53 7.26 -36.44
C THR A 298 7.13 7.81 -36.20
N GLY A 299 7.00 8.84 -35.34
CA GLY A 299 5.73 9.38 -34.90
C GLY A 299 4.99 8.51 -33.88
N GLN A 300 5.57 7.39 -33.42
CA GLN A 300 4.94 6.53 -32.42
C GLN A 300 4.86 7.22 -31.07
N SER A 301 3.66 7.32 -30.53
CA SER A 301 3.36 8.05 -29.29
C SER A 301 2.65 7.16 -28.26
N ALA A 302 2.95 7.36 -26.98
CA ALA A 302 2.25 6.68 -25.89
C ALA A 302 1.81 7.68 -24.82
N LEU A 303 0.61 7.47 -24.28
CA LEU A 303 0.08 8.19 -23.13
C LEU A 303 -0.11 7.22 -21.96
N HIS A 304 0.51 7.52 -20.81
CA HIS A 304 0.33 6.76 -19.58
C HIS A 304 -0.27 7.62 -18.49
N VAL A 305 -1.30 7.09 -17.83
CA VAL A 305 -1.98 7.72 -16.69
C VAL A 305 -2.13 6.66 -15.59
N ASN A 306 -1.48 6.90 -14.46
CA ASN A 306 -1.45 5.97 -13.32
C ASN A 306 -1.68 6.73 -12.02
N ASN A 307 -2.73 6.38 -11.27
CA ASN A 307 -3.01 6.98 -9.97
C ASN A 307 -2.61 6.10 -8.77
N ASN A 308 -1.90 4.99 -9.00
CA ASN A 308 -1.33 4.11 -7.97
C ASN A 308 -2.36 3.66 -6.92
N GLN A 309 -3.49 3.12 -7.39
CA GLN A 309 -4.62 2.64 -6.58
C GLN A 309 -5.30 3.74 -5.75
N GLN A 310 -5.17 5.00 -6.15
CA GLN A 310 -5.91 6.10 -5.56
C GLN A 310 -7.17 6.35 -6.37
N PHE A 311 -8.31 6.04 -5.77
CA PHE A 311 -9.61 6.17 -6.42
C PHE A 311 -10.24 7.53 -6.10
N PRO A 312 -10.80 8.21 -7.11
CA PRO A 312 -11.61 9.39 -6.88
C PRO A 312 -12.94 9.03 -6.21
N SER A 313 -13.60 10.04 -5.67
CA SER A 313 -14.87 9.90 -4.93
C SER A 313 -16.06 9.43 -5.79
N SER A 314 -16.00 9.62 -7.11
CA SER A 314 -17.03 9.19 -8.06
C SER A 314 -16.41 8.74 -9.38
N SER A 315 -17.03 7.75 -10.01
CA SER A 315 -16.71 7.27 -11.36
C SER A 315 -17.48 7.98 -12.48
N GLU A 316 -18.33 8.95 -12.14
CA GLU A 316 -19.16 9.69 -13.10
C GLU A 316 -18.86 11.19 -13.01
N MET A 317 -18.62 11.84 -14.16
CA MET A 317 -18.72 13.29 -14.28
C MET A 317 -20.19 13.62 -14.36
N ARG A 318 -20.81 14.34 -13.43
CA ARG A 318 -22.28 14.47 -13.40
C ARG A 318 -22.74 15.66 -14.23
N ASN A 319 -23.81 15.51 -15.01
CA ASN A 319 -24.52 16.66 -15.57
C ASN A 319 -25.43 17.21 -14.48
N ILE A 320 -24.83 17.99 -13.58
CA ILE A 320 -25.53 18.56 -12.43
C ILE A 320 -26.54 19.63 -12.91
N GLY A 321 -26.57 19.99 -14.21
CA GLY A 321 -27.50 20.97 -14.76
C GLY A 321 -27.20 22.40 -14.33
N ARG A 322 -28.10 23.33 -14.65
CA ARG A 322 -27.99 24.73 -14.24
C ARG A 322 -28.49 24.89 -12.81
N ARG A 323 -27.59 25.24 -11.89
CA ARG A 323 -27.98 25.62 -10.53
C ARG A 323 -28.90 26.84 -10.55
N LEU A 324 -30.01 26.75 -9.83
CA LEU A 324 -30.92 27.87 -9.59
C LEU A 324 -30.28 28.80 -8.56
N ASP A 325 -29.92 30.01 -8.99
CA ASP A 325 -29.29 31.01 -8.11
C ASP A 325 -30.28 31.53 -7.07
N LEU A 326 -30.14 31.07 -5.82
CA LEU A 326 -30.93 31.51 -4.69
C LEU A 326 -30.15 32.43 -3.73
N THR A 327 -29.03 33.00 -4.16
CA THR A 327 -28.18 33.86 -3.33
C THR A 327 -28.86 35.19 -2.96
N SER A 328 -28.31 35.89 -1.96
CA SER A 328 -28.72 37.25 -1.57
C SER A 328 -27.52 38.19 -1.41
N ASN A 329 -27.77 39.49 -1.50
CA ASN A 329 -26.80 40.49 -1.05
C ASN A 329 -26.64 40.38 0.47
N ARG A 330 -25.41 40.19 0.95
CA ARG A 330 -25.06 40.01 2.39
C ARG A 330 -25.52 41.14 3.34
N ASN A 331 -26.12 42.22 2.82
CA ASN A 331 -26.61 43.36 3.61
C ASN A 331 -28.11 43.30 3.95
N THR A 332 -28.84 42.25 3.55
CA THR A 332 -30.29 42.09 3.78
C THR A 332 -30.68 40.91 4.68
N PHE A 333 -29.72 40.36 5.43
CA PHE A 333 -29.96 39.29 6.39
C PHE A 333 -30.97 39.72 7.46
N SER A 334 -32.20 39.22 7.35
CA SER A 334 -33.30 39.54 8.26
C SER A 334 -33.84 38.26 8.89
N LYS A 335 -34.00 38.27 10.23
CA LYS A 335 -34.59 37.19 11.04
C LYS A 335 -36.09 37.06 10.76
N THR A 336 -36.45 36.69 9.54
CA THR A 336 -37.84 36.57 9.08
C THR A 336 -38.11 35.15 8.63
N THR A 337 -39.35 34.70 8.78
CA THR A 337 -39.80 33.40 8.29
C THR A 337 -39.95 33.35 6.76
N THR A 338 -39.53 34.40 6.05
CA THR A 338 -39.63 34.53 4.60
C THR A 338 -38.36 35.14 4.04
N TYR A 339 -37.75 34.44 3.09
CA TYR A 339 -36.57 34.85 2.35
C TYR A 339 -36.92 35.11 0.89
N TYR A 340 -36.29 36.13 0.30
CA TYR A 340 -36.35 36.42 -1.13
C TYR A 340 -34.95 36.34 -1.71
N ALA A 341 -34.76 35.46 -2.67
CA ALA A 341 -33.53 35.38 -3.46
C ALA A 341 -33.41 36.58 -4.42
N THR A 342 -32.20 36.87 -4.89
CA THR A 342 -31.92 37.92 -5.91
C THR A 342 -32.75 37.76 -7.18
N ASN A 343 -33.06 36.51 -7.56
CA ASN A 343 -33.89 36.16 -8.70
C ASN A 343 -35.42 36.29 -8.45
N GLY A 344 -35.83 36.74 -7.27
CA GLY A 344 -37.24 36.96 -6.91
C GLY A 344 -37.99 35.73 -6.41
N ILE A 345 -37.34 34.58 -6.27
CA ILE A 345 -37.93 33.37 -5.69
C ILE A 345 -38.11 33.55 -4.19
N LYS A 346 -39.30 33.17 -3.70
CA LYS A 346 -39.66 33.27 -2.29
C LYS A 346 -39.50 31.91 -1.61
N VAL A 347 -38.81 31.89 -0.48
CA VAL A 347 -38.69 30.72 0.40
C VAL A 347 -39.34 31.07 1.75
N SER A 348 -40.32 30.30 2.21
CA SER A 348 -41.00 30.55 3.48
C SER A 348 -40.89 29.37 4.43
N SER A 349 -40.62 29.64 5.71
CA SER A 349 -40.68 28.66 6.79
C SER A 349 -42.01 28.70 7.52
N SER A 350 -42.57 27.53 7.85
CA SER A 350 -43.79 27.40 8.66
C SER A 350 -43.57 27.63 10.16
N GLY A 351 -42.31 27.75 10.63
CA GLY A 351 -41.95 27.97 12.02
C GLY A 351 -40.96 29.14 12.20
N SER A 352 -40.89 29.69 13.40
CA SER A 352 -39.91 30.74 13.75
C SER A 352 -38.48 30.19 13.74
N ILE A 353 -37.53 31.03 13.30
CA ILE A 353 -36.09 30.73 13.32
C ILE A 353 -35.62 30.70 14.79
N TYR A 354 -34.78 29.71 15.14
CA TYR A 354 -34.21 29.59 16.49
C TYR A 354 -33.42 30.84 16.89
N ASN A 355 -33.74 31.40 18.06
CA ASN A 355 -33.14 32.63 18.58
C ASN A 355 -32.62 32.39 20.02
N PRO A 356 -31.34 32.03 20.21
CA PRO A 356 -30.80 31.80 21.54
C PRO A 356 -30.73 33.14 22.30
N SER A 357 -31.18 33.15 23.54
CA SER A 357 -31.27 34.37 24.35
C SER A 357 -29.90 35.02 24.59
N GLY A 358 -29.64 36.15 23.90
CA GLY A 358 -28.78 37.23 24.43
C GLY A 358 -27.34 37.36 23.94
N ASN A 359 -26.92 36.77 22.81
CA ASN A 359 -25.57 36.97 22.25
C ASN A 359 -25.59 37.61 20.85
N SER A 360 -24.57 38.42 20.53
CA SER A 360 -24.44 39.17 19.28
C SER A 360 -24.06 38.35 18.02
N ASP A 361 -23.96 37.03 18.14
CA ASP A 361 -23.58 36.09 17.06
C ASP A 361 -24.82 35.63 16.26
N ASP A 362 -25.66 36.58 15.89
CA ASP A 362 -27.09 36.39 15.64
C ASP A 362 -27.46 36.09 14.16
N TYR A 363 -26.46 35.96 13.28
CA TYR A 363 -26.62 35.79 11.84
C TYR A 363 -26.52 34.33 11.36
N HIS A 364 -26.15 33.39 12.24
CA HIS A 364 -25.86 32.02 11.85
C HIS A 364 -27.09 31.18 11.49
N TYR A 365 -28.29 31.53 11.94
CA TYR A 365 -29.49 30.67 11.84
C TYR A 365 -30.46 30.97 10.68
N LEU A 366 -30.07 31.84 9.75
CA LEU A 366 -30.98 32.41 8.75
C LEU A 366 -31.25 31.47 7.58
N ILE A 367 -32.47 31.57 7.00
CA ILE A 367 -32.83 30.86 5.76
C ILE A 367 -31.84 31.18 4.63
N ALA A 368 -31.32 32.42 4.58
CA ALA A 368 -30.37 32.86 3.55
C ALA A 368 -29.05 32.05 3.56
N ASN A 369 -28.66 31.49 4.70
CA ASN A 369 -27.42 30.72 4.83
C ASN A 369 -27.52 29.35 4.13
N LEU A 370 -28.73 28.82 3.93
CA LEU A 370 -28.96 27.63 3.09
C LEU A 370 -28.52 27.84 1.64
N PHE A 371 -28.32 29.10 1.23
CA PHE A 371 -27.98 29.51 -0.13
C PHE A 371 -26.71 30.37 -0.17
N ASP A 372 -25.88 30.37 0.90
CA ASP A 372 -24.59 31.07 0.90
C ASP A 372 -23.57 30.26 0.09
N GLN A 373 -23.14 30.83 -1.04
CA GLN A 373 -22.27 30.19 -2.04
C GLN A 373 -20.86 30.77 -2.04
N THR A 374 -20.41 31.33 -0.92
CA THR A 374 -19.12 32.03 -0.88
C THR A 374 -17.91 31.10 -0.76
N PHE A 375 -18.13 29.78 -0.61
CA PHE A 375 -17.11 28.72 -0.67
C PHE A 375 -15.88 28.99 0.21
N ASP A 376 -16.04 29.77 1.28
CA ASP A 376 -14.97 30.08 2.23
C ASP A 376 -14.91 29.01 3.34
N GLY A 377 -13.71 28.76 3.87
CA GLY A 377 -13.48 27.76 4.92
C GLY A 377 -13.89 28.21 6.33
N SER A 378 -14.72 29.25 6.46
CA SER A 378 -15.22 29.75 7.75
C SER A 378 -16.37 28.87 8.26
N PRO A 379 -16.69 28.83 9.58
CA PRO A 379 -17.81 28.05 10.09
C PRO A 379 -19.11 28.42 9.36
N ALA A 380 -19.64 27.47 8.59
CA ALA A 380 -20.83 27.67 7.78
C ALA A 380 -22.04 27.92 8.69
N SER A 381 -22.76 28.98 8.38
CA SER A 381 -24.01 29.30 9.03
C SER A 381 -25.10 28.32 8.56
N TYR A 382 -26.00 27.86 9.42
CA TYR A 382 -26.98 26.79 9.13
C TYR A 382 -28.39 27.18 9.56
N TYR A 383 -29.42 26.77 8.83
CA TYR A 383 -30.80 26.97 9.26
C TYR A 383 -31.16 26.00 10.40
N ARG A 384 -31.67 26.52 11.52
CA ARG A 384 -32.12 25.72 12.67
C ARG A 384 -33.59 25.99 12.99
N ASN A 385 -34.37 24.92 13.08
CA ASN A 385 -35.76 24.96 13.48
C ASN A 385 -35.89 25.04 15.02
N ALA A 386 -36.79 25.90 15.53
CA ALA A 386 -37.08 26.06 16.95
C ALA A 386 -38.20 25.14 17.49
N TYR A 387 -38.86 24.34 16.64
CA TYR A 387 -40.04 23.53 16.98
C TYR A 387 -39.88 22.06 16.59
N SER A 388 -40.79 21.19 17.06
CA SER A 388 -40.83 19.75 16.73
C SER A 388 -40.92 19.46 15.22
N THR A 389 -41.52 20.38 14.46
CA THR A 389 -41.69 20.27 13.01
C THR A 389 -41.65 21.64 12.36
N ALA A 390 -40.88 21.83 11.30
CA ALA A 390 -40.95 23.01 10.45
C ALA A 390 -40.84 22.64 8.97
N THR A 391 -41.51 23.42 8.14
CA THR A 391 -41.61 23.20 6.71
C THR A 391 -41.02 24.39 5.97
N LEU A 392 -40.06 24.17 5.09
CA LEU A 392 -39.54 25.16 4.15
C LEU A 392 -40.27 24.99 2.81
N THR A 393 -40.90 26.05 2.32
CA THR A 393 -41.67 26.07 1.06
C THR A 393 -41.01 27.02 0.06
N PHE A 394 -40.72 26.50 -1.12
CA PHE A 394 -40.13 27.22 -2.25
C PHE A 394 -41.23 27.53 -3.28
N ASP A 395 -41.49 28.82 -3.50
CA ASP A 395 -42.46 29.30 -4.50
C ASP A 395 -41.74 29.47 -5.85
N LEU A 396 -41.67 28.37 -6.61
CA LEU A 396 -41.08 28.32 -7.96
C LEU A 396 -42.14 28.81 -8.95
N LYS A 397 -42.37 30.12 -9.03
CA LYS A 397 -43.38 30.72 -9.93
C LYS A 397 -43.25 30.19 -11.38
N ARG A 398 -44.22 29.34 -11.74
CA ARG A 398 -44.37 28.51 -12.94
C ARG A 398 -44.20 29.23 -14.29
N ILE A 399 -43.47 28.60 -15.23
CA ILE A 399 -43.71 28.72 -16.68
C ILE A 399 -44.58 27.51 -17.11
N THR A 400 -45.58 27.76 -17.94
CA THR A 400 -46.79 26.93 -18.11
C THR A 400 -46.75 26.01 -19.33
N GLY A 401 -47.27 24.78 -19.16
CA GLY A 401 -47.91 24.01 -20.23
C GLY A 401 -49.33 23.63 -19.79
N LYS A 402 -50.36 24.09 -20.53
CA LYS A 402 -51.77 23.73 -20.27
C LYS A 402 -52.23 22.70 -21.30
N LEU A 403 -52.83 21.60 -20.82
CA LEU A 403 -53.78 20.82 -21.61
C LEU A 403 -55.13 20.81 -20.86
N GLY A 404 -56.19 21.29 -21.50
CA GLY A 404 -57.57 21.03 -21.04
C GLY A 404 -58.06 21.72 -19.75
N GLY A 405 -57.28 22.59 -19.10
CA GLY A 405 -57.80 23.43 -18.01
C GLY A 405 -57.91 22.76 -16.63
N SER A 406 -57.36 21.57 -16.43
CA SER A 406 -57.25 20.93 -15.12
C SER A 406 -55.78 20.68 -14.75
N SER A 407 -55.36 21.20 -13.59
CA SER A 407 -54.10 20.81 -12.94
C SER A 407 -54.26 19.39 -12.41
N PHE A 408 -53.29 18.51 -12.66
CA PHE A 408 -53.24 17.19 -12.03
C PHE A 408 -52.19 17.21 -10.92
N ASP A 409 -52.49 16.55 -9.81
CA ASP A 409 -51.54 16.33 -8.72
C ASP A 409 -50.63 15.14 -9.08
N ILE A 410 -49.32 15.28 -8.83
CA ILE A 410 -48.41 14.15 -8.73
C ILE A 410 -48.22 13.89 -7.23
N THR A 411 -48.89 12.87 -6.68
CA THR A 411 -48.74 12.50 -5.27
C THR A 411 -47.84 11.29 -5.08
N SER A 412 -46.84 11.52 -4.21
CA SER A 412 -46.39 10.71 -3.07
C SER A 412 -45.97 9.25 -3.31
N ASN A 413 -44.67 9.03 -3.43
CA ASN A 413 -44.01 8.03 -2.57
C ASN A 413 -42.76 8.69 -1.97
N TYR A 414 -42.63 8.62 -0.65
CA TYR A 414 -41.48 9.15 0.09
C TYR A 414 -40.25 8.31 -0.24
N VAL A 415 -39.12 8.97 -0.52
CA VAL A 415 -37.81 8.35 -0.35
C VAL A 415 -37.45 8.53 1.13
N ILE A 416 -37.60 7.46 1.91
CA ILE A 416 -36.99 7.39 3.24
C ILE A 416 -35.56 6.90 3.01
N PRO A 417 -34.52 7.70 3.33
CA PRO A 417 -33.14 7.23 3.22
C PRO A 417 -32.94 6.00 4.13
N PRO A 418 -32.05 5.05 3.77
CA PRO A 418 -31.86 3.81 4.53
C PRO A 418 -31.34 4.01 5.97
N SER A 419 -30.93 5.22 6.35
CA SER A 419 -30.44 5.55 7.70
C SER A 419 -30.67 7.03 8.04
N PRO A 420 -31.03 7.38 9.29
CA PRO A 420 -31.02 8.76 9.76
C PRO A 420 -29.58 9.32 9.74
N CYS A 421 -29.44 10.56 9.31
CA CYS A 421 -28.17 11.25 9.07
C CYS A 421 -27.19 11.16 10.26
N TYR A 422 -26.00 10.58 10.04
CA TYR A 422 -24.74 10.98 10.69
C TYR A 422 -23.56 10.55 9.81
N ASN A 423 -23.05 11.50 9.01
CA ASN A 423 -21.64 11.74 8.68
C ASN A 423 -21.57 12.85 7.62
N SER A 424 -20.62 13.77 7.81
CA SER A 424 -20.51 15.12 7.24
C SER A 424 -20.30 15.23 5.72
N ASP A 425 -20.44 14.16 4.95
CA ASP A 425 -19.98 14.11 3.54
C ASP A 425 -21.02 13.70 2.49
N ALA A 426 -22.30 13.50 2.85
CA ALA A 426 -23.32 13.07 1.88
C ALA A 426 -24.39 14.16 1.63
N TYR A 427 -24.39 14.75 0.43
CA TYR A 427 -25.57 15.43 -0.09
C TYR A 427 -26.65 14.38 -0.36
N LEU A 428 -27.87 14.60 0.14
CA LEU A 428 -29.03 13.81 -0.26
C LEU A 428 -29.53 14.32 -1.61
N GLU A 429 -29.14 13.64 -2.68
CA GLU A 429 -29.59 13.97 -4.02
C GLU A 429 -30.94 13.31 -4.32
N ILE A 430 -31.91 14.12 -4.73
CA ILE A 430 -33.26 13.66 -5.07
C ILE A 430 -33.55 14.09 -6.51
N PRO A 431 -33.54 13.16 -7.49
CA PRO A 431 -33.88 13.50 -8.86
C PRO A 431 -35.37 13.81 -8.97
N VAL A 432 -35.71 14.98 -9.50
CA VAL A 432 -37.09 15.43 -9.72
C VAL A 432 -37.45 15.22 -11.18
N ARG A 433 -38.19 14.14 -11.49
CA ARG A 433 -38.47 13.68 -12.87
C ARG A 433 -39.70 14.33 -13.52
N GLY A 434 -40.02 15.58 -13.19
CA GLY A 434 -41.19 16.27 -13.73
C GLY A 434 -41.19 17.78 -13.46
N ASN A 435 -42.05 18.52 -14.16
CA ASN A 435 -42.22 19.96 -13.93
C ASN A 435 -42.83 20.22 -12.55
N VAL A 436 -42.16 21.02 -11.73
CA VAL A 436 -42.57 21.32 -10.35
C VAL A 436 -42.81 22.81 -10.15
N ASP A 437 -43.98 23.16 -9.62
CA ASP A 437 -44.39 24.55 -9.34
C ASP A 437 -43.99 25.02 -7.92
N GLY A 438 -43.53 24.09 -7.07
CA GLY A 438 -43.05 24.40 -5.73
C GLY A 438 -42.48 23.18 -5.00
N LEU A 439 -41.49 23.41 -4.15
CA LEU A 439 -40.83 22.36 -3.36
C LEU A 439 -41.06 22.59 -1.87
N VAL A 440 -41.20 21.49 -1.12
CA VAL A 440 -41.52 21.52 0.31
C VAL A 440 -40.59 20.57 1.05
N PHE A 441 -39.80 21.10 1.99
CA PHE A 441 -38.89 20.33 2.85
C PHE A 441 -39.39 20.36 4.29
N SER A 442 -39.69 19.21 4.87
CA SER A 442 -40.16 19.08 6.26
C SER A 442 -39.04 18.58 7.16
N LEU A 443 -38.60 19.41 8.10
CA LEU A 443 -37.63 19.04 9.13
C LEU A 443 -38.38 18.60 10.39
N VAL A 444 -38.15 17.36 10.81
CA VAL A 444 -38.79 16.75 12.00
C VAL A 444 -37.69 16.24 12.93
N HIS A 445 -37.74 16.60 14.22
CA HIS A 445 -36.92 15.95 15.24
C HIS A 445 -37.79 15.07 16.14
N THR A 446 -37.26 13.94 16.60
CA THR A 446 -38.02 12.91 17.33
C THR A 446 -37.80 12.94 18.85
N SER A 447 -36.91 13.78 19.38
CA SER A 447 -36.58 13.87 20.80
C SER A 447 -36.99 15.20 21.45
N SER A 448 -37.37 15.19 22.73
CA SER A 448 -37.83 16.37 23.47
C SER A 448 -36.74 17.43 23.74
N SER A 449 -35.48 17.15 23.38
CA SER A 449 -34.32 18.02 23.50
C SER A 449 -33.51 18.16 22.20
N GLY A 450 -34.02 17.62 21.09
CA GLY A 450 -33.32 17.63 19.80
C GLY A 450 -33.66 18.83 18.93
N ASP A 451 -32.72 19.24 18.10
CA ASP A 451 -32.95 20.24 17.06
C ASP A 451 -32.79 19.59 15.68
N ALA A 452 -33.60 20.05 14.72
CA ALA A 452 -33.41 19.71 13.31
C ALA A 452 -32.85 20.93 12.58
N SER A 453 -31.72 20.75 11.90
CA SER A 453 -31.04 21.79 11.14
C SER A 453 -30.69 21.33 9.73
N LEU A 454 -30.61 22.29 8.81
CA LEU A 454 -30.09 22.11 7.46
C LEU A 454 -28.98 23.13 7.24
N SER A 455 -27.87 22.66 6.67
CA SER A 455 -26.70 23.49 6.36
C SER A 455 -26.78 24.08 4.96
N GLU A 456 -27.30 23.35 3.97
CA GLU A 456 -27.35 23.80 2.57
C GLU A 456 -28.51 23.16 1.80
N ILE A 457 -29.10 23.89 0.85
CA ILE A 457 -29.99 23.36 -0.19
C ILE A 457 -29.55 23.89 -1.55
N GLU A 458 -29.24 22.98 -2.46
CA GLU A 458 -28.97 23.30 -3.86
C GLU A 458 -30.11 22.78 -4.73
N LEU A 459 -30.68 23.65 -5.56
CA LEU A 459 -31.65 23.27 -6.58
C LEU A 459 -30.98 23.37 -7.94
N TYR A 460 -30.98 22.26 -8.66
CA TYR A 460 -30.49 22.20 -10.03
C TYR A 460 -31.68 21.98 -10.95
N MET A 461 -31.72 22.78 -12.02
CA MET A 461 -32.61 22.55 -13.14
C MET A 461 -31.81 21.77 -14.17
N ASP A 462 -32.41 20.76 -14.83
CA ASP A 462 -31.77 20.09 -15.96
C ASP A 462 -31.18 21.14 -16.89
N GLY A 463 -29.90 20.96 -17.23
CA GLY A 463 -29.21 21.89 -18.12
C GLY A 463 -30.00 22.02 -19.42
N GLU A 464 -30.22 23.24 -19.90
CA GLU A 464 -30.78 23.44 -21.25
C GLU A 464 -29.88 22.80 -22.31
N ASN A 465 -28.58 22.61 -21.99
CA ASN A 465 -27.60 22.01 -22.87
C ASN A 465 -26.82 20.89 -22.17
N ILE A 466 -26.61 19.79 -22.91
CA ILE A 466 -25.88 18.58 -22.47
C ILE A 466 -24.43 18.88 -22.04
N PHE A 467 -23.78 19.88 -22.66
CA PHE A 467 -22.39 20.23 -22.39
C PHE A 467 -22.19 21.02 -21.08
N ASP A 468 -23.25 21.46 -20.40
CA ASP A 468 -23.13 22.22 -19.14
C ASP A 468 -22.40 21.42 -18.03
N ARG A 469 -22.34 20.09 -18.17
CA ARG A 469 -21.51 19.16 -17.38
C ARG A 469 -20.07 19.67 -17.22
N TYR A 470 -19.43 20.21 -18.27
CA TYR A 470 -18.03 20.64 -18.18
C TYR A 470 -17.83 22.06 -17.63
N ASN A 471 -18.91 22.82 -17.40
CA ASN A 471 -18.83 24.14 -16.77
C ASN A 471 -18.56 24.03 -15.25
N HIS A 472 -18.79 22.86 -14.66
CA HIS A 472 -18.71 22.61 -13.22
C HIS A 472 -17.62 21.60 -12.82
N ARG A 473 -16.61 21.39 -13.67
CA ARG A 473 -15.49 20.45 -13.42
C ARG A 473 -14.70 20.75 -12.16
N ASN A 474 -14.69 22.00 -11.72
CA ASN A 474 -14.12 22.40 -10.44
C ASN A 474 -14.82 21.75 -9.22
N LEU A 475 -16.00 21.15 -9.42
CA LEU A 475 -16.79 20.45 -8.41
C LEU A 475 -16.86 18.94 -8.64
N ASP A 476 -16.29 18.44 -9.74
CA ASP A 476 -16.24 17.02 -10.08
C ASP A 476 -15.16 16.29 -9.28
N SER A 477 -15.23 14.96 -9.23
CA SER A 477 -14.23 14.12 -8.59
C SER A 477 -12.86 14.19 -9.28
N ALA A 478 -11.81 13.75 -8.58
CA ALA A 478 -10.43 13.86 -9.04
C ALA A 478 -10.18 13.13 -10.38
N THR A 479 -10.17 13.91 -11.47
CA THR A 479 -10.01 13.41 -12.85
C THR A 479 -8.82 14.07 -13.55
N THR A 480 -8.10 13.31 -14.37
CA THR A 480 -7.00 13.78 -15.22
C THR A 480 -7.55 14.36 -16.51
N TRP A 481 -7.07 15.53 -16.94
CA TRP A 481 -7.58 16.22 -18.12
C TRP A 481 -6.48 16.55 -19.13
N ILE A 482 -6.76 16.24 -20.39
CA ILE A 482 -6.01 16.77 -21.53
C ILE A 482 -6.76 18.01 -22.03
N GLU A 483 -6.18 19.19 -21.82
CA GLU A 483 -6.81 20.48 -22.10
C GLU A 483 -6.00 21.30 -23.10
N GLY A 484 -6.68 22.01 -24.00
CA GLY A 484 -6.11 23.17 -24.69
C GLY A 484 -4.89 22.92 -25.60
N ASP A 485 -4.59 21.66 -25.90
CA ASP A 485 -3.38 21.29 -26.64
C ASP A 485 -3.64 21.31 -28.16
N GLN A 486 -4.67 20.62 -28.63
CA GLN A 486 -5.01 20.47 -30.05
C GLN A 486 -6.42 19.86 -30.21
N ARG A 487 -6.96 19.87 -31.44
CA ARG A 487 -8.24 19.20 -31.76
C ARG A 487 -8.09 17.68 -31.93
N LEU A 488 -7.01 17.26 -32.60
CA LEU A 488 -6.75 15.87 -32.93
C LEU A 488 -5.65 15.34 -32.01
N HIS A 489 -5.94 14.26 -31.29
CA HIS A 489 -4.98 13.58 -30.43
C HIS A 489 -4.71 12.18 -31.00
N GLU A 490 -3.45 11.86 -31.27
CA GLU A 490 -3.06 10.55 -31.78
C GLU A 490 -2.11 9.85 -30.80
N PHE A 491 -2.52 8.67 -30.33
CA PHE A 491 -1.77 7.82 -29.42
C PHE A 491 -1.61 6.43 -30.05
N SER A 492 -0.38 6.00 -30.30
CA SER A 492 -0.10 4.62 -30.70
C SER A 492 -0.43 3.64 -29.56
N GLU A 493 -0.21 4.05 -28.32
CA GLU A 493 -0.50 3.28 -27.11
C GLU A 493 -1.17 4.16 -26.04
N LEU A 494 -2.19 3.65 -25.36
CA LEU A 494 -2.86 4.30 -24.24
C LEU A 494 -2.88 3.36 -23.02
N THR A 495 -2.30 3.81 -21.91
CA THR A 495 -2.30 3.09 -20.63
C THR A 495 -3.08 3.86 -19.58
N ILE A 496 -4.11 3.24 -18.99
CA ILE A 496 -4.87 3.79 -17.85
C ILE A 496 -4.91 2.73 -16.75
N VAL A 497 -4.27 3.01 -15.61
CA VAL A 497 -4.10 2.06 -14.49
C VAL A 497 -4.24 2.73 -13.12
N GLY A 498 -4.35 1.94 -12.07
CA GLY A 498 -4.28 2.39 -10.68
C GLY A 498 -5.40 3.33 -10.26
N GLY A 499 -6.62 3.15 -10.77
CA GLY A 499 -7.80 3.96 -10.45
C GLY A 499 -7.87 5.31 -11.17
N ALA A 500 -6.97 5.55 -12.12
CA ALA A 500 -6.91 6.81 -12.86
C ALA A 500 -8.15 7.04 -13.73
N GLN A 501 -8.63 8.29 -13.77
CA GLN A 501 -9.64 8.72 -14.73
C GLN A 501 -9.04 9.69 -15.73
N LEU A 502 -9.37 9.51 -17.01
CA LEU A 502 -8.90 10.34 -18.12
C LEU A 502 -10.08 10.94 -18.87
N ALA A 503 -10.01 12.24 -19.12
CA ALA A 503 -10.95 12.98 -19.95
C ALA A 503 -10.26 14.02 -20.83
N PHE A 504 -10.98 14.46 -21.86
CA PHE A 504 -10.50 15.44 -22.84
C PHE A 504 -11.34 16.71 -22.74
N MET A 505 -10.73 17.87 -22.99
CA MET A 505 -11.45 19.12 -23.20
C MET A 505 -11.08 19.75 -24.54
N PRO A 506 -12.06 20.25 -25.33
CA PRO A 506 -11.77 20.93 -26.58
C PRO A 506 -10.91 22.18 -26.45
N LEU A 507 -10.14 22.45 -27.51
CA LEU A 507 -9.43 23.69 -27.69
C LEU A 507 -10.41 24.84 -27.98
N GLY A 508 -10.38 25.89 -27.17
CA GLY A 508 -11.20 27.09 -27.37
C GLY A 508 -12.55 27.00 -26.67
N ASN A 509 -13.61 26.62 -27.39
CA ASN A 509 -14.98 26.57 -26.86
C ASN A 509 -15.39 25.13 -26.52
N ILE A 510 -16.18 24.95 -25.46
CA ILE A 510 -16.73 23.68 -24.93
C ILE A 510 -17.51 22.86 -25.96
N THR A 511 -18.02 23.51 -27.01
CA THR A 511 -18.76 22.86 -28.10
C THR A 511 -17.90 22.46 -29.29
N SER A 512 -16.60 22.78 -29.26
CA SER A 512 -15.71 22.42 -30.36
C SER A 512 -15.45 20.91 -30.33
N PRO A 513 -15.31 20.27 -31.50
CA PRO A 513 -15.05 18.84 -31.56
C PRO A 513 -13.64 18.48 -31.05
N VAL A 514 -13.52 17.31 -30.44
CA VAL A 514 -12.24 16.66 -30.09
C VAL A 514 -12.21 15.28 -30.71
N ASP A 515 -11.15 15.00 -31.46
CA ASP A 515 -10.96 13.72 -32.13
C ASP A 515 -9.74 13.02 -31.50
N VAL A 516 -9.91 11.81 -30.98
CA VAL A 516 -8.85 11.04 -30.32
C VAL A 516 -8.72 9.69 -31.01
N ASN A 517 -7.58 9.43 -31.63
CA ASN A 517 -7.26 8.15 -32.25
C ASN A 517 -6.29 7.37 -31.36
N VAL A 518 -6.66 6.13 -31.03
CA VAL A 518 -5.86 5.24 -30.20
C VAL A 518 -5.54 3.96 -30.97
N GLY A 519 -4.29 3.52 -30.89
CA GLY A 519 -3.83 2.22 -31.36
C GLY A 519 -4.14 1.13 -30.33
N HIS A 520 -3.13 0.76 -29.54
CA HIS A 520 -3.20 -0.29 -28.52
C HIS A 520 -3.62 0.25 -27.14
N LEU A 521 -4.33 -0.58 -26.37
CA LEU A 521 -4.80 -0.28 -25.02
C LEU A 521 -4.09 -1.16 -23.98
N TYR A 522 -3.76 -0.56 -22.84
CA TYR A 522 -3.22 -1.24 -21.67
C TYR A 522 -3.94 -0.73 -20.40
N GLY A 523 -4.13 -1.60 -19.43
CA GLY A 523 -4.85 -1.29 -18.20
C GLY A 523 -4.88 -2.47 -17.23
N ASP A 524 -5.39 -2.21 -16.03
CA ASP A 524 -5.48 -3.16 -14.91
C ASP A 524 -6.93 -3.33 -14.42
N ASN A 525 -7.90 -2.98 -15.26
CA ASN A 525 -9.35 -2.97 -15.01
C ASN A 525 -9.85 -1.91 -14.01
N THR A 526 -8.97 -1.06 -13.45
CA THR A 526 -9.37 -0.09 -12.41
C THR A 526 -9.64 1.33 -12.94
N GLY A 527 -9.07 1.67 -14.10
CA GLY A 527 -9.15 3.03 -14.67
C GLY A 527 -10.46 3.35 -15.39
N TYR A 528 -10.69 4.63 -15.70
CA TYR A 528 -11.84 5.11 -16.50
C TYR A 528 -11.42 6.01 -17.66
N LEU A 529 -11.99 5.76 -18.82
CA LEU A 529 -11.99 6.65 -19.97
C LEU A 529 -13.34 7.35 -20.10
N HIS A 530 -13.33 8.68 -20.08
CA HIS A 530 -14.52 9.52 -20.25
C HIS A 530 -14.57 10.12 -21.65
N VAL A 531 -15.67 9.90 -22.36
CA VAL A 531 -15.96 10.45 -23.68
C VAL A 531 -17.26 11.21 -23.60
N GLY A 532 -17.28 12.52 -23.84
CA GLY A 532 -18.56 13.24 -23.84
C GLY A 532 -18.75 14.22 -24.97
N TYR A 533 -19.40 15.34 -24.71
CA TYR A 533 -20.05 16.14 -25.76
C TYR A 533 -19.08 16.56 -26.87
N ALA A 534 -19.44 16.24 -28.13
CA ALA A 534 -18.64 16.52 -29.32
C ALA A 534 -17.23 15.89 -29.29
N GLN A 535 -17.05 14.81 -28.54
CA GLN A 535 -15.79 14.06 -28.50
C GLN A 535 -15.96 12.73 -29.23
N THR A 536 -15.02 12.45 -30.12
CA THR A 536 -14.92 11.18 -30.83
C THR A 536 -13.63 10.50 -30.39
N VAL A 537 -13.74 9.34 -29.76
CA VAL A 537 -12.58 8.49 -29.46
C VAL A 537 -12.68 7.24 -30.32
N ASN A 538 -11.66 6.97 -31.13
CA ASN A 538 -11.65 5.81 -32.02
C ASN A 538 -10.46 4.90 -31.71
N ILE A 539 -10.75 3.64 -31.40
CA ILE A 539 -9.76 2.62 -31.05
C ILE A 539 -9.56 1.71 -32.27
N THR A 540 -8.43 1.87 -32.95
CA THR A 540 -8.17 1.28 -34.28
C THR A 540 -7.50 -0.09 -34.22
N HIS A 541 -6.70 -0.38 -33.19
CA HIS A 541 -5.89 -1.59 -33.08
C HIS A 541 -5.81 -2.09 -31.63
N ALA A 542 -6.94 -2.47 -31.03
CA ALA A 542 -6.87 -3.13 -29.73
C ALA A 542 -6.91 -4.66 -29.90
N ASN A 543 -6.22 -5.35 -28.99
CA ASN A 543 -6.55 -6.72 -28.67
C ASN A 543 -8.05 -6.79 -28.33
N PRO A 544 -8.71 -7.95 -28.54
CA PRO A 544 -10.13 -8.09 -28.24
C PRO A 544 -10.54 -7.64 -26.83
N ASP A 545 -9.63 -7.72 -25.86
CA ASP A 545 -9.88 -7.45 -24.44
C ASP A 545 -9.77 -5.94 -24.12
N ILE A 546 -10.82 -5.38 -23.52
CA ILE A 546 -10.86 -3.99 -23.06
C ILE A 546 -10.27 -3.92 -21.63
N PRO A 547 -9.18 -3.17 -21.38
CA PRO A 547 -8.44 -3.28 -20.13
C PRO A 547 -8.77 -2.21 -19.07
N PHE A 548 -9.78 -1.36 -19.32
CA PHE A 548 -10.25 -0.35 -18.36
C PHE A 548 -11.72 0.02 -18.62
N ASN A 549 -12.35 0.68 -17.65
CA ASN A 549 -13.74 1.07 -17.72
C ASN A 549 -13.95 2.26 -18.68
N SER A 550 -15.13 2.37 -19.27
CA SER A 550 -15.46 3.49 -20.18
C SER A 550 -16.85 4.07 -19.91
N ARG A 551 -16.92 5.41 -20.00
CA ARG A 551 -18.18 6.16 -19.92
C ARG A 551 -18.34 7.06 -21.12
N VAL A 552 -19.40 6.82 -21.88
CA VAL A 552 -19.77 7.61 -23.06
C VAL A 552 -20.99 8.45 -22.70
N TYR A 553 -20.79 9.75 -22.55
CA TYR A 553 -21.87 10.69 -22.27
C TYR A 553 -22.63 11.06 -23.55
N GLU A 554 -23.73 11.79 -23.38
CA GLU A 554 -24.63 12.15 -24.47
C GLU A 554 -23.90 12.96 -25.56
N LEU A 555 -24.12 12.59 -26.82
CA LEU A 555 -23.45 13.15 -28.01
C LEU A 555 -21.91 12.93 -28.05
N GLY A 556 -21.36 12.11 -27.15
CA GLY A 556 -20.03 11.51 -27.30
C GLY A 556 -20.08 10.31 -28.24
N GLN A 557 -18.95 10.02 -28.89
CA GLN A 557 -18.80 8.91 -29.81
C GLN A 557 -17.57 8.06 -29.44
N LEU A 558 -17.77 6.76 -29.24
CA LEU A 558 -16.69 5.81 -28.95
C LEU A 558 -16.68 4.70 -30.01
N GLY A 559 -15.65 4.70 -30.84
CA GLY A 559 -15.35 3.63 -31.79
C GLY A 559 -14.52 2.54 -31.13
N MET A 560 -15.04 1.32 -31.14
CA MET A 560 -14.40 0.13 -30.57
C MET A 560 -13.99 -0.86 -31.68
N PRO A 561 -13.11 -1.83 -31.39
CA PRO A 561 -12.80 -2.90 -32.33
C PRO A 561 -14.03 -3.75 -32.69
N HIS A 562 -14.01 -4.36 -33.89
CA HIS A 562 -15.07 -5.25 -34.38
C HIS A 562 -15.44 -6.37 -33.40
N ARG A 563 -14.45 -6.88 -32.65
CA ARG A 563 -14.67 -7.87 -31.61
C ARG A 563 -14.17 -7.33 -30.28
N THR A 564 -15.06 -7.25 -29.30
CA THR A 564 -14.79 -6.60 -28.01
C THR A 564 -15.20 -7.51 -26.85
N PHE A 565 -14.31 -7.66 -25.88
CA PHE A 565 -14.47 -8.49 -24.68
C PHE A 565 -14.41 -7.61 -23.42
N PHE A 566 -15.44 -7.75 -22.59
CA PHE A 566 -15.53 -7.11 -21.27
C PHE A 566 -15.40 -8.18 -20.17
N TRP A 567 -14.29 -8.15 -19.43
CA TRP A 567 -14.00 -9.01 -18.28
C TRP A 567 -13.46 -8.16 -17.12
N GLY A 568 -14.16 -8.15 -15.99
CA GLY A 568 -13.84 -7.28 -14.86
C GLY A 568 -13.90 -5.77 -15.12
N VAL A 569 -14.47 -5.34 -16.25
CA VAL A 569 -14.57 -3.93 -16.68
C VAL A 569 -15.99 -3.53 -17.06
N GLU A 570 -16.32 -2.25 -16.88
CA GLU A 570 -17.61 -1.66 -17.22
C GLU A 570 -17.57 -0.72 -18.44
N MET A 571 -18.63 -0.77 -19.25
CA MET A 571 -18.95 0.28 -20.23
C MET A 571 -20.37 0.77 -19.98
N ILE A 572 -20.52 2.07 -19.73
CA ILE A 572 -21.82 2.73 -19.63
C ILE A 572 -21.91 3.79 -20.72
N SER A 573 -22.93 3.67 -21.58
CA SER A 573 -23.15 4.61 -22.67
C SER A 573 -24.52 5.27 -22.61
N SER A 574 -24.49 6.59 -22.73
CA SER A 574 -25.57 7.51 -23.07
C SER A 574 -25.35 8.17 -24.44
N GLY A 575 -24.26 7.81 -25.15
CA GLY A 575 -23.87 8.33 -26.46
C GLY A 575 -23.79 7.25 -27.53
N LYS A 576 -23.10 7.53 -28.64
CA LYS A 576 -22.99 6.60 -29.76
C LYS A 576 -21.74 5.73 -29.62
N VAL A 577 -21.91 4.42 -29.71
CA VAL A 577 -20.82 3.45 -29.79
C VAL A 577 -20.80 2.83 -31.19
N THR A 578 -19.64 2.74 -31.82
CA THR A 578 -19.50 2.16 -33.16
C THR A 578 -18.40 1.09 -33.21
N GLY A 579 -18.28 0.42 -34.35
CA GLY A 579 -17.27 -0.61 -34.60
C GLY A 579 -17.60 -2.00 -34.06
N ILE A 580 -18.27 -2.16 -32.90
CA ILE A 580 -18.56 -3.49 -32.32
C ILE A 580 -19.54 -4.30 -33.19
N GLU A 581 -19.08 -5.45 -33.70
CA GLU A 581 -19.90 -6.45 -34.39
C GLU A 581 -20.17 -7.67 -33.49
N ASP A 582 -19.14 -8.15 -32.79
CA ASP A 582 -19.22 -9.25 -31.84
C ASP A 582 -18.95 -8.73 -30.42
N LEU A 583 -19.97 -8.74 -29.55
CA LEU A 583 -19.87 -8.29 -28.17
C LEU A 583 -19.84 -9.47 -27.20
N TYR A 584 -18.80 -9.54 -26.38
CA TYR A 584 -18.66 -10.52 -25.32
C TYR A 584 -18.60 -9.88 -23.93
N VAL A 585 -19.45 -10.35 -23.02
CA VAL A 585 -19.50 -9.89 -21.62
C VAL A 585 -19.39 -11.11 -20.70
N TYR A 586 -18.32 -11.18 -19.92
CA TYR A 586 -17.94 -12.31 -19.06
C TYR A 586 -17.90 -11.91 -17.58
N GLU A 587 -17.42 -12.81 -16.71
CA GLU A 587 -17.20 -12.63 -15.28
C GLU A 587 -16.73 -11.20 -14.90
N GLY A 588 -17.53 -10.51 -14.08
CA GLY A 588 -17.28 -9.13 -13.65
C GLY A 588 -17.48 -8.05 -14.72
N GLY A 589 -17.72 -8.41 -15.98
CA GLY A 589 -18.02 -7.49 -17.07
C GLY A 589 -19.43 -6.91 -17.00
N TYR A 590 -19.56 -5.60 -17.18
CA TYR A 590 -20.85 -4.89 -17.14
C TYR A 590 -20.98 -3.90 -18.31
N VAL A 591 -21.91 -4.15 -19.23
CA VAL A 591 -22.19 -3.26 -20.35
C VAL A 591 -23.61 -2.73 -20.23
N ARG A 592 -23.76 -1.41 -20.16
CA ARG A 592 -25.05 -0.74 -20.08
C ARG A 592 -25.22 0.32 -21.16
N PHE A 593 -26.37 0.27 -21.81
CA PHE A 593 -26.85 1.30 -22.72
C PHE A 593 -28.16 1.90 -22.20
N ASP A 594 -28.33 3.22 -22.30
CA ASP A 594 -29.60 3.87 -22.00
C ASP A 594 -30.36 4.32 -23.25
N SER A 595 -31.56 4.89 -23.07
CA SER A 595 -32.41 5.35 -24.18
C SER A 595 -31.80 6.53 -25.00
N ASN A 596 -30.74 7.18 -24.52
CA ASN A 596 -30.01 8.21 -25.27
C ASN A 596 -28.87 7.67 -26.12
N SER A 597 -28.45 6.44 -25.84
CA SER A 597 -27.35 5.80 -26.54
C SER A 597 -27.76 5.11 -27.83
N SER A 598 -26.77 4.79 -28.67
CA SER A 598 -26.92 3.91 -29.83
C SER A 598 -25.67 3.06 -30.03
N LEU A 599 -25.82 1.90 -30.69
CA LEU A 599 -24.71 1.01 -31.04
C LEU A 599 -24.77 0.66 -32.52
N GLY A 600 -23.70 0.91 -33.27
CA GLY A 600 -23.58 0.61 -34.71
C GLY A 600 -23.37 1.85 -35.59
N GLU A 601 -22.85 1.65 -36.81
CA GLU A 601 -22.51 2.75 -37.74
C GLU A 601 -23.75 3.54 -38.20
N ASP A 602 -24.78 2.82 -38.64
CA ASP A 602 -26.01 3.40 -39.22
C ASP A 602 -27.22 3.32 -38.27
N THR A 603 -27.00 3.46 -36.95
CA THR A 603 -28.07 3.43 -35.95
C THR A 603 -28.46 4.82 -35.46
N SER A 604 -29.76 5.00 -35.23
CA SER A 604 -30.32 6.16 -34.53
C SER A 604 -30.35 5.94 -33.02
N GLN A 605 -30.66 6.98 -32.25
CA GLN A 605 -30.81 6.89 -30.80
C GLN A 605 -31.79 5.77 -30.41
N SER A 606 -31.48 5.02 -29.35
CA SER A 606 -32.22 3.81 -28.92
C SER A 606 -32.17 2.62 -29.89
N GLU A 607 -31.34 2.66 -30.94
CA GLU A 607 -31.09 1.51 -31.82
C GLU A 607 -29.70 0.90 -31.58
N PHE A 608 -29.67 -0.42 -31.42
CA PHE A 608 -28.47 -1.19 -31.14
C PHE A 608 -28.33 -2.29 -32.20
N SER A 609 -27.33 -2.21 -33.05
CA SER A 609 -27.08 -3.17 -34.14
C SER A 609 -25.72 -3.83 -33.95
N LEU A 610 -25.72 -5.17 -33.83
CA LEU A 610 -24.53 -6.00 -33.73
C LEU A 610 -24.78 -7.37 -34.37
N GLN A 611 -23.73 -8.09 -34.77
CA GLN A 611 -23.86 -9.42 -35.35
C GLN A 611 -24.15 -10.47 -34.27
N SER A 612 -23.34 -10.49 -33.20
CA SER A 612 -23.45 -11.49 -32.14
C SER A 612 -23.31 -10.89 -30.74
N LEU A 613 -24.19 -11.33 -29.84
CA LEU A 613 -24.15 -10.99 -28.41
C LEU A 613 -23.90 -12.24 -27.57
N HIS A 614 -22.83 -12.23 -26.80
CA HIS A 614 -22.43 -13.31 -25.90
C HIS A 614 -22.38 -12.80 -24.47
N VAL A 615 -23.25 -13.32 -23.60
CA VAL A 615 -23.27 -13.00 -22.17
C VAL A 615 -23.14 -14.29 -21.38
N GLN A 616 -22.02 -14.45 -20.66
CA GLN A 616 -21.58 -15.71 -20.04
C GLN A 616 -21.02 -15.43 -18.64
N ASP A 617 -20.95 -16.48 -17.80
CA ASP A 617 -20.21 -16.50 -16.52
C ASP A 617 -20.48 -15.30 -15.59
N GLY A 618 -21.74 -14.88 -15.49
CA GLY A 618 -22.16 -13.79 -14.60
C GLY A 618 -21.97 -12.38 -15.16
N GLY A 619 -21.48 -12.23 -16.40
CA GLY A 619 -21.45 -10.96 -17.11
C GLY A 619 -22.85 -10.37 -17.31
N ILE A 620 -22.95 -9.04 -17.32
CA ILE A 620 -24.23 -8.33 -17.36
C ILE A 620 -24.27 -7.39 -18.56
N PHE A 621 -25.27 -7.60 -19.42
CA PHE A 621 -25.66 -6.64 -20.46
C PHE A 621 -27.03 -6.06 -20.10
N GLU A 622 -27.10 -4.74 -19.93
CA GLU A 622 -28.30 -4.03 -19.48
C GLU A 622 -28.72 -2.93 -20.47
N LEU A 623 -30.00 -2.91 -20.84
CA LEU A 623 -30.62 -1.77 -21.51
C LEU A 623 -31.54 -1.07 -20.52
N LYS A 624 -31.35 0.24 -20.31
CA LYS A 624 -32.08 1.00 -19.30
C LYS A 624 -32.71 2.26 -19.89
N SER A 625 -34.03 2.23 -20.09
CA SER A 625 -34.74 3.42 -20.54
C SER A 625 -34.87 4.45 -19.41
N LEU A 626 -34.57 5.71 -19.73
CA LEU A 626 -34.82 6.86 -18.84
C LEU A 626 -36.23 7.42 -19.03
N GLU A 627 -36.88 7.08 -20.16
CA GLU A 627 -38.21 7.57 -20.53
C GLU A 627 -39.23 6.44 -20.57
N LYS A 628 -40.45 6.71 -20.09
CA LYS A 628 -41.54 5.73 -20.04
C LYS A 628 -41.99 5.26 -21.43
N ASP A 629 -41.84 6.13 -22.43
CA ASP A 629 -42.36 5.92 -23.80
C ASP A 629 -41.24 5.69 -24.83
N ALA A 630 -39.96 5.70 -24.43
CA ALA A 630 -38.84 5.40 -25.33
C ALA A 630 -38.67 3.88 -25.49
N GLY A 631 -38.91 3.38 -26.71
CA GLY A 631 -38.64 2.01 -27.09
C GLY A 631 -37.18 1.83 -27.51
N MET A 632 -36.47 0.88 -26.91
CA MET A 632 -35.12 0.49 -27.31
C MET A 632 -35.17 -0.74 -28.22
N ASN A 633 -34.58 -0.64 -29.41
CA ASN A 633 -34.58 -1.69 -30.43
C ASN A 633 -33.17 -2.29 -30.57
N ILE A 634 -33.07 -3.61 -30.40
CA ILE A 634 -31.83 -4.35 -30.65
C ILE A 634 -31.98 -5.25 -31.89
N LEU A 635 -31.07 -5.10 -32.84
CA LEU A 635 -30.96 -5.87 -34.07
C LEU A 635 -29.74 -6.77 -33.96
N LEU A 636 -29.96 -8.08 -33.95
CA LEU A 636 -28.89 -9.08 -33.77
C LEU A 636 -29.14 -10.34 -34.61
N SER A 637 -28.05 -10.97 -35.06
CA SER A 637 -28.11 -12.20 -35.85
C SER A 637 -27.97 -13.45 -34.99
N ASN A 638 -27.20 -13.38 -33.91
CA ASN A 638 -26.98 -14.50 -32.99
C ASN A 638 -26.92 -14.02 -31.53
N VAL A 639 -27.56 -14.74 -30.62
CA VAL A 639 -27.47 -14.53 -29.16
C VAL A 639 -27.11 -15.85 -28.52
N THR A 640 -25.99 -15.88 -27.80
CA THR A 640 -25.61 -17.04 -27.00
C THR A 640 -25.66 -16.67 -25.53
N ARG A 641 -26.51 -17.38 -24.77
CA ARG A 641 -26.57 -17.29 -23.31
C ARG A 641 -26.10 -18.63 -22.74
N ILE A 642 -24.98 -18.64 -22.04
CA ILE A 642 -24.49 -19.82 -21.30
C ILE A 642 -24.69 -19.52 -19.81
N ILE A 643 -25.59 -20.27 -19.16
CA ILE A 643 -25.82 -20.18 -17.72
C ILE A 643 -24.88 -21.19 -17.07
N SER A 644 -23.77 -20.72 -16.50
CA SER A 644 -22.81 -21.52 -15.73
C SER A 644 -23.17 -21.57 -14.24
N SER A 645 -24.46 -21.76 -13.92
CA SER A 645 -24.89 -22.15 -12.58
C SER A 645 -26.14 -23.03 -12.63
N LEU A 646 -25.91 -24.34 -12.75
CA LEU A 646 -26.90 -25.37 -12.42
C LEU A 646 -26.25 -26.26 -11.36
N SER A 647 -26.31 -25.81 -10.10
CA SER A 647 -25.62 -26.44 -8.98
C SER A 647 -26.37 -27.64 -8.36
N THR A 648 -27.59 -27.96 -8.80
CA THR A 648 -28.33 -29.11 -8.25
C THR A 648 -29.00 -30.00 -9.30
N LEU A 649 -29.01 -31.32 -9.02
CA LEU A 649 -29.64 -32.36 -9.85
C LEU A 649 -31.18 -32.26 -9.82
N GLU A 650 -31.77 -31.65 -8.79
CA GLU A 650 -33.21 -31.46 -8.65
C GLU A 650 -33.75 -30.41 -9.64
N GLU A 651 -33.02 -29.31 -9.91
CA GLU A 651 -33.43 -28.31 -10.89
C GLU A 651 -33.37 -28.81 -12.35
N ARG A 652 -32.50 -29.80 -12.63
CA ARG A 652 -32.44 -30.48 -13.94
C ARG A 652 -33.68 -31.32 -14.22
N LEU A 653 -34.38 -31.81 -13.20
CA LEU A 653 -35.59 -32.62 -13.36
C LEU A 653 -36.85 -31.75 -13.49
N THR A 654 -36.88 -30.57 -12.86
CA THR A 654 -38.03 -29.66 -12.90
C THR A 654 -38.21 -29.02 -14.28
N LEU A 655 -37.13 -28.71 -15.00
CA LEU A 655 -37.22 -28.15 -16.36
C LEU A 655 -37.69 -29.17 -17.41
N ILE A 656 -37.43 -30.47 -17.19
CA ILE A 656 -37.93 -31.57 -18.05
C ILE A 656 -39.43 -31.82 -17.81
N MET A 657 -39.92 -31.60 -16.58
CA MET A 657 -41.35 -31.75 -16.27
C MET A 657 -42.24 -30.59 -16.77
N VAL A 658 -41.71 -29.37 -16.91
CA VAL A 658 -42.48 -28.22 -17.43
C VAL A 658 -42.71 -28.31 -18.96
N ALA A 659 -41.90 -29.08 -19.68
CA ALA A 659 -42.05 -29.31 -21.13
C ALA A 659 -43.14 -30.33 -21.51
N MET A 660 -43.82 -30.96 -20.53
CA MET A 660 -44.87 -31.94 -20.78
C MET A 660 -46.24 -31.50 -20.23
N LYS A 661 -46.97 -30.68 -20.99
CA LYS A 661 -48.44 -30.61 -20.94
C LYS A 661 -49.04 -30.90 -22.32
N PRO A 662 -50.27 -31.45 -22.38
CA PRO A 662 -50.69 -32.35 -23.45
C PRO A 662 -51.05 -31.60 -24.74
N TRP A 663 -50.44 -32.04 -25.84
CA TRP A 663 -50.75 -31.58 -27.19
C TRP A 663 -52.07 -32.19 -27.70
N LYS A 664 -52.87 -31.38 -28.40
CA LYS A 664 -54.09 -31.83 -29.09
C LYS A 664 -53.74 -32.54 -30.42
N PRO A 665 -54.62 -33.38 -30.98
CA PRO A 665 -54.29 -34.32 -32.07
C PRO A 665 -54.08 -33.71 -33.47
N GLU A 666 -53.86 -32.40 -33.62
CA GLU A 666 -53.95 -31.72 -34.93
C GLU A 666 -52.61 -31.22 -35.52
N ASP A 667 -51.48 -31.30 -34.79
CA ASP A 667 -50.17 -30.77 -35.23
C ASP A 667 -49.16 -31.81 -35.78
N LEU A 668 -49.63 -32.99 -36.19
CA LEU A 668 -48.77 -34.10 -36.65
C LEU A 668 -48.04 -33.90 -37.99
N SER A 669 -48.18 -32.74 -38.65
CA SER A 669 -47.54 -32.47 -39.95
C SER A 669 -46.16 -31.77 -39.86
N MET A 670 -45.87 -31.08 -38.75
CA MET A 670 -44.63 -30.26 -38.61
C MET A 670 -43.44 -31.05 -38.05
N ALA A 671 -43.69 -32.16 -37.33
CA ALA A 671 -42.65 -33.03 -36.78
C ALA A 671 -41.90 -33.84 -37.86
N MET A 672 -42.50 -34.04 -39.05
CA MET A 672 -41.92 -34.87 -40.11
C MET A 672 -40.96 -34.10 -41.02
N TYR A 673 -40.85 -32.77 -40.86
CA TYR A 673 -39.92 -31.92 -41.62
C TYR A 673 -38.52 -31.89 -40.99
N HIS A 674 -38.43 -31.90 -39.65
CA HIS A 674 -37.15 -31.86 -38.92
C HIS A 674 -36.35 -33.18 -38.95
N LEU A 675 -36.98 -34.31 -39.28
CA LEU A 675 -36.28 -35.61 -39.37
C LEU A 675 -35.45 -35.76 -40.66
N LYS A 676 -35.75 -35.01 -41.74
CA LYS A 676 -35.04 -35.13 -43.02
C LYS A 676 -33.70 -34.39 -43.05
N ASP A 677 -33.58 -33.31 -42.27
CA ASP A 677 -32.33 -32.54 -42.19
C ASP A 677 -31.28 -33.25 -41.33
N LEU A 678 -31.72 -34.02 -40.31
CA LEU A 678 -30.83 -34.82 -39.48
C LEU A 678 -30.16 -35.97 -40.26
N VAL A 679 -30.88 -36.59 -41.21
CA VAL A 679 -30.35 -37.69 -42.04
C VAL A 679 -29.30 -37.18 -43.05
N LYS A 680 -29.46 -35.98 -43.60
CA LYS A 680 -28.47 -35.38 -44.51
C LYS A 680 -27.15 -35.02 -43.82
N VAL A 681 -27.19 -34.62 -42.55
CA VAL A 681 -25.99 -34.34 -41.76
C VAL A 681 -25.21 -35.62 -41.49
N MET A 682 -25.90 -36.73 -41.24
CA MET A 682 -25.27 -38.04 -41.01
C MET A 682 -24.64 -38.64 -42.27
N GLU A 683 -25.24 -38.45 -43.46
CA GLU A 683 -24.64 -38.91 -44.73
C GLU A 683 -23.37 -38.14 -45.11
N LYS A 684 -23.30 -36.85 -44.78
CA LYS A 684 -22.10 -36.02 -45.03
C LYS A 684 -20.92 -36.44 -44.13
N TRP A 685 -21.21 -36.79 -42.87
CA TRP A 685 -20.22 -37.29 -41.92
C TRP A 685 -19.62 -38.65 -42.33
N ILE A 686 -20.40 -39.52 -42.98
CA ILE A 686 -19.92 -40.84 -43.40
C ILE A 686 -18.98 -40.75 -44.61
N TYR A 687 -19.09 -39.72 -45.45
CA TYR A 687 -18.25 -39.54 -46.64
C TYR A 687 -16.85 -38.99 -46.31
N GLU A 688 -16.73 -38.07 -45.36
CA GLU A 688 -15.44 -37.46 -44.94
C GLU A 688 -14.48 -38.47 -44.28
N VAL A 689 -14.99 -39.58 -43.75
CA VAL A 689 -14.18 -40.63 -43.09
C VAL A 689 -13.48 -41.58 -44.09
N THR A 690 -13.88 -41.61 -45.38
CA THR A 690 -13.39 -42.63 -46.34
C THR A 690 -12.23 -42.21 -47.27
N THR A 691 -11.71 -40.98 -47.15
CA THR A 691 -10.71 -40.44 -48.12
C THR A 691 -9.30 -40.20 -47.57
N LEU A 692 -9.02 -40.54 -46.31
CA LEU A 692 -7.67 -40.39 -45.74
C LEU A 692 -6.71 -41.46 -46.27
N SER A 693 -5.54 -41.01 -46.75
CA SER A 693 -4.49 -41.90 -47.23
C SER A 693 -3.87 -42.68 -46.06
N GLY A 694 -3.42 -43.92 -46.29
CA GLY A 694 -2.94 -44.81 -45.23
C GLY A 694 -1.75 -44.29 -44.41
N LEU A 695 -1.08 -43.22 -44.86
CA LEU A 695 0.03 -42.58 -44.13
C LEU A 695 -0.48 -41.48 -43.17
N ASP A 696 -1.55 -40.77 -43.53
CA ASP A 696 -2.20 -39.76 -42.66
C ASP A 696 -2.97 -40.42 -41.50
N ILE A 697 -3.58 -41.58 -41.77
CA ILE A 697 -4.21 -42.41 -40.72
C ILE A 697 -3.15 -42.92 -39.74
N LEU A 698 -1.95 -43.24 -40.21
CA LEU A 698 -0.87 -43.77 -39.35
C LEU A 698 -0.30 -42.69 -38.42
N VAL A 699 -0.15 -41.45 -38.90
CA VAL A 699 0.28 -40.30 -38.08
C VAL A 699 -0.78 -39.91 -37.06
N LEU A 700 -2.07 -39.85 -37.46
CA LEU A 700 -3.19 -39.62 -36.54
C LEU A 700 -3.32 -40.74 -35.50
N MET A 701 -3.14 -42.01 -35.89
CA MET A 701 -3.13 -43.14 -34.96
C MET A 701 -1.94 -43.07 -33.99
N MET A 702 -0.75 -42.63 -34.43
CA MET A 702 0.41 -42.44 -33.53
C MET A 702 0.21 -41.27 -32.56
N MET A 703 -0.36 -40.14 -33.00
CA MET A 703 -0.67 -39.00 -32.14
C MET A 703 -1.79 -39.32 -31.14
N MET A 704 -2.84 -40.02 -31.58
CA MET A 704 -3.91 -40.51 -30.70
C MET A 704 -3.39 -41.57 -29.72
N MET A 705 -2.47 -42.46 -30.13
CA MET A 705 -1.83 -43.40 -29.21
C MET A 705 -0.93 -42.71 -28.18
N MET A 706 -0.20 -41.65 -28.55
CA MET A 706 0.60 -40.85 -27.59
C MET A 706 -0.28 -40.07 -26.61
N MET A 707 -1.38 -39.46 -27.08
CA MET A 707 -2.34 -38.78 -26.20
C MET A 707 -3.09 -39.76 -25.31
N MET A 708 -3.49 -40.93 -25.83
CA MET A 708 -4.10 -41.99 -25.02
C MET A 708 -3.11 -42.60 -24.01
N MET A 709 -1.81 -42.73 -24.33
CA MET A 709 -0.79 -43.16 -23.37
C MET A 709 -0.57 -42.11 -22.27
N MET A 710 -0.54 -40.81 -22.60
CA MET A 710 -0.45 -39.75 -21.60
C MET A 710 -1.69 -39.68 -20.71
N MET A 711 -2.89 -39.80 -21.29
CA MET A 711 -4.14 -39.86 -20.53
C MET A 711 -4.25 -41.14 -19.69
N MET A 712 -3.82 -42.30 -20.19
CA MET A 712 -3.76 -43.54 -19.41
C MET A 712 -2.72 -43.46 -18.29
N MET A 713 -1.57 -42.80 -18.48
CA MET A 713 -0.60 -42.57 -17.40
C MET A 713 -1.14 -41.60 -16.34
N MET A 714 -1.81 -40.52 -16.75
CA MET A 714 -2.49 -39.62 -15.81
C MET A 714 -3.65 -40.30 -15.08
N MET A 715 -4.45 -41.12 -15.76
CA MET A 715 -5.52 -41.91 -15.13
C MET A 715 -4.98 -43.03 -14.24
N MET A 716 -3.86 -43.68 -14.59
CA MET A 716 -3.19 -44.65 -13.71
C MET A 716 -2.56 -43.97 -12.49
N MET A 717 -1.99 -42.77 -12.62
CA MET A 717 -1.48 -42.00 -11.47
C MET A 717 -2.63 -41.50 -10.59
N MET A 718 -3.74 -41.04 -11.17
CA MET A 718 -4.94 -40.67 -10.41
C MET A 718 -5.63 -41.88 -9.78
N MET A 719 -5.69 -43.04 -10.45
CA MET A 719 -6.22 -44.28 -9.86
C MET A 719 -5.28 -44.86 -8.79
N MET A 720 -3.95 -44.73 -8.92
CA MET A 720 -3.01 -45.10 -7.85
C MET A 720 -3.09 -44.13 -6.67
N MET A 721 -3.24 -42.83 -6.89
CA MET A 721 -3.48 -41.86 -5.82
C MET A 721 -4.84 -42.07 -5.14
N MET A 722 -5.90 -42.37 -5.90
CA MET A 722 -7.20 -42.73 -5.33
C MET A 722 -7.20 -44.09 -4.63
N MET A 723 -6.48 -45.11 -5.14
CA MET A 723 -6.30 -46.38 -4.42
C MET A 723 -5.44 -46.22 -3.17
N MET A 724 -4.41 -45.37 -3.17
CA MET A 724 -3.62 -45.05 -1.97
C MET A 724 -4.42 -44.23 -0.96
N MET A 725 -5.24 -43.26 -1.40
CA MET A 725 -6.15 -42.53 -0.52
C MET A 725 -7.28 -43.42 0.00
N MET A 726 -7.83 -44.34 -0.80
CA MET A 726 -8.81 -45.34 -0.32
C MET A 726 -8.18 -46.38 0.60
N MET A 727 -6.92 -46.80 0.38
CA MET A 727 -6.20 -47.67 1.31
C MET A 727 -5.84 -46.95 2.60
N MET A 728 -5.45 -45.66 2.55
CA MET A 728 -5.20 -44.85 3.75
C MET A 728 -6.49 -44.52 4.50
N MET A 729 -7.61 -44.24 3.81
CA MET A 729 -8.91 -44.10 4.45
C MET A 729 -9.44 -45.43 4.98
N MET A 730 -9.22 -46.57 4.31
CA MET A 730 -9.55 -47.89 4.88
C MET A 730 -8.62 -48.27 6.03
N MET A 731 -7.34 -47.87 6.02
CA MET A 731 -6.43 -48.03 7.16
C MET A 731 -6.76 -47.10 8.31
N MET A 732 -7.22 -45.87 8.06
CA MET A 732 -7.70 -44.93 9.07
C MET A 732 -9.07 -45.35 9.62
N MET A 733 -9.99 -45.88 8.79
CA MET A 733 -11.24 -46.47 9.27
C MET A 733 -10.98 -47.77 10.01
N MET A 734 -10.03 -48.62 9.59
CA MET A 734 -9.61 -49.79 10.37
C MET A 734 -8.88 -49.37 11.65
N MET A 735 -8.05 -48.32 11.65
CA MET A 735 -7.44 -47.79 12.87
C MET A 735 -8.48 -47.16 13.80
N MET A 736 -9.47 -46.43 13.28
CA MET A 736 -10.60 -45.93 14.08
C MET A 736 -11.49 -47.06 14.60
N MET A 737 -11.79 -48.09 13.80
CA MET A 737 -12.53 -49.27 14.27
C MET A 737 -11.72 -50.11 15.27
N MET A 738 -10.38 -50.13 15.16
CA MET A 738 -9.48 -50.84 16.07
C MET A 738 -9.21 -50.03 17.35
N MET A 739 -9.31 -48.70 17.30
CA MET A 739 -9.23 -47.79 18.45
C MET A 739 -10.58 -47.66 19.16
N MET A 740 -11.71 -47.92 18.49
CA MET A 740 -13.06 -48.00 19.09
C MET A 740 -13.39 -49.40 19.65
N MET A 741 -12.50 -50.38 19.51
CA MET A 741 -12.67 -51.76 20.03
C MET A 741 -11.62 -52.16 21.09
N MET A 742 -10.80 -51.22 21.58
CA MET A 742 -9.86 -51.42 22.68
C MET A 742 -9.88 -50.24 23.66
N MET A 743 -10.91 -50.20 24.50
CA MET A 743 -10.90 -49.92 25.95
C MET A 743 -12.31 -49.49 26.38
N ASP A 744 -13.14 -50.52 26.51
CA ASP A 744 -14.25 -50.58 27.46
C ASP A 744 -13.70 -51.08 28.81
N ASP A 745 -14.50 -50.95 29.86
CA ASP A 745 -14.29 -51.26 31.29
C ASP A 745 -13.97 -50.00 32.12
N GLY A 746 -14.79 -49.51 33.05
CA GLY A 746 -16.01 -50.03 33.65
C GLY A 746 -16.19 -49.37 35.04
N ASP A 747 -17.43 -48.95 35.32
CA ASP A 747 -18.14 -48.79 36.60
C ASP A 747 -17.43 -48.22 37.86
N GLY A 748 -18.15 -47.35 38.60
CA GLY A 748 -17.92 -47.26 40.04
C GLY A 748 -18.42 -46.01 40.74
N ASP A 749 -19.70 -46.04 41.11
CA ASP A 749 -20.46 -45.16 41.98
C ASP A 749 -19.78 -44.66 43.29
N ASP A 750 -20.20 -43.45 43.66
CA ASP A 750 -20.56 -42.93 44.99
C ASP A 750 -19.52 -42.78 46.13
N GLY A 751 -19.32 -41.50 46.51
CA GLY A 751 -19.89 -40.94 47.75
C GLY A 751 -19.65 -41.64 49.10
N ASP A 752 -18.75 -41.01 49.86
CA ASP A 752 -18.80 -40.69 51.30
C ASP A 752 -18.76 -41.80 52.38
N GLY A 753 -17.87 -41.60 53.35
CA GLY A 753 -17.89 -42.34 54.62
C GLY A 753 -16.68 -42.10 55.53
N ASP A 754 -16.76 -40.99 56.27
CA ASP A 754 -16.42 -40.81 57.69
C ASP A 754 -15.01 -41.09 58.23
N GLY A 755 -14.53 -40.21 59.13
CA GLY A 755 -13.65 -40.66 60.22
C GLY A 755 -12.67 -39.63 60.76
N ASP A 756 -13.16 -38.82 61.69
CA ASP A 756 -12.51 -38.00 62.71
C ASP A 756 -11.11 -38.47 63.21
N GLY A 757 -10.31 -37.53 63.72
CA GLY A 757 -9.52 -37.84 64.92
C GLY A 757 -8.18 -37.13 65.11
N ASP A 758 -8.27 -35.99 65.81
CA ASP A 758 -7.43 -35.59 66.95
C ASP A 758 -6.03 -34.99 66.75
N GLY A 759 -5.79 -33.87 67.45
CA GLY A 759 -4.56 -33.71 68.22
C GLY A 759 -3.82 -32.37 68.16
N ASP A 760 -4.37 -31.39 68.87
CA ASP A 760 -3.67 -30.46 69.78
C ASP A 760 -2.66 -29.40 69.27
N GLY A 761 -2.97 -28.14 69.59
CA GLY A 761 -2.18 -27.43 70.62
C GLY A 761 -1.14 -26.39 70.18
N ASP A 762 -1.59 -25.13 70.16
CA ASP A 762 -0.92 -23.90 70.62
C ASP A 762 0.39 -23.39 69.98
N GLY A 763 0.29 -22.18 69.41
CA GLY A 763 1.12 -21.07 69.86
C GLY A 763 2.09 -20.43 68.86
N GLY A 764 1.87 -19.14 68.60
CA GLY A 764 2.98 -18.17 68.45
C GLY A 764 3.11 -17.51 67.08
N GLY A 765 2.82 -16.21 67.03
CA GLY A 765 2.85 -15.35 65.84
C GLY A 765 4.19 -15.20 65.12
N GLY A 766 4.10 -14.66 63.91
CA GLY A 766 5.22 -14.11 63.14
C GLY A 766 4.84 -14.05 61.65
N GLY A 767 4.58 -12.85 61.14
CA GLY A 767 3.89 -12.64 59.86
C GLY A 767 4.75 -12.62 58.60
N GLY A 768 4.05 -12.30 57.49
CA GLY A 768 4.57 -11.98 56.16
C GLY A 768 4.45 -13.15 55.18
N SER A 769 3.28 -13.39 54.58
CA SER A 769 2.91 -12.98 53.20
C SER A 769 3.85 -13.61 52.14
N GLY A 770 3.46 -14.60 51.37
CA GLY A 770 2.12 -15.05 50.98
C GLY A 770 2.19 -15.37 49.49
N ASP A 771 2.63 -16.59 49.19
CA ASP A 771 2.74 -17.13 47.85
C ASP A 771 1.34 -17.53 47.37
N GLY A 772 0.89 -16.94 46.28
CA GLY A 772 -0.39 -17.21 45.66
C GLY A 772 -0.18 -17.88 44.32
N ASP A 773 -0.23 -19.20 44.33
CA ASP A 773 -0.47 -20.02 43.14
C ASP A 773 -1.88 -19.71 42.62
N GLY A 774 -1.99 -19.49 41.31
CA GLY A 774 -3.24 -19.18 40.64
C GLY A 774 -3.30 -19.89 39.30
N ASP A 775 -3.77 -21.13 39.33
CA ASP A 775 -4.24 -21.86 38.17
C ASP A 775 -5.43 -21.11 37.55
N GLY A 776 -5.40 -20.91 36.24
CA GLY A 776 -6.44 -20.23 35.49
C GLY A 776 -6.63 -20.89 34.14
N ASP A 777 -7.47 -21.92 34.10
CA ASP A 777 -8.05 -22.46 32.87
C ASP A 777 -8.94 -21.39 32.22
N GLY A 778 -8.78 -21.21 30.91
CA GLY A 778 -9.56 -20.27 30.12
C GLY A 778 -9.45 -20.58 28.63
N ASP A 779 -10.20 -21.58 28.19
CA ASP A 779 -10.46 -21.86 26.77
C ASP A 779 -11.12 -20.64 26.09
N GLY A 780 -10.63 -20.30 24.90
CA GLY A 780 -11.11 -19.19 24.10
C GLY A 780 -10.55 -19.24 22.69
N ASP A 781 -11.08 -20.16 21.87
CA ASP A 781 -10.79 -20.31 20.45
C ASP A 781 -11.07 -19.01 19.68
N GLY A 782 -10.08 -18.58 18.88
CA GLY A 782 -10.15 -17.39 18.04
C GLY A 782 -9.14 -17.47 16.90
N ASP A 783 -9.56 -18.09 15.80
CA ASP A 783 -8.76 -18.48 14.64
C ASP A 783 -7.97 -17.32 13.99
N GLY A 784 -6.69 -17.59 13.79
CA GLY A 784 -5.74 -16.82 12.99
C GLY A 784 -4.36 -17.43 13.15
N ASP A 785 -4.06 -18.44 12.33
CA ASP A 785 -2.87 -19.30 12.36
C ASP A 785 -1.53 -18.53 12.42
N GLY A 786 -1.15 -18.14 13.63
CA GLY A 786 0.20 -17.80 14.03
C GLY A 786 0.49 -18.57 15.31
N ASP A 787 1.37 -19.56 15.26
CA ASP A 787 1.65 -20.54 16.33
C ASP A 787 2.27 -19.95 17.62
N GLY A 788 2.33 -18.62 17.76
CA GLY A 788 2.85 -17.98 18.96
C GLY A 788 1.78 -17.20 19.69
N ASP A 789 1.64 -17.52 20.99
CA ASP A 789 0.78 -16.82 21.94
C ASP A 789 1.05 -15.31 21.92
N GLY A 790 0.24 -14.55 21.19
CA GLY A 790 0.22 -13.10 21.29
C GLY A 790 -0.20 -12.74 22.71
N SER A 791 0.53 -11.86 23.41
CA SER A 791 0.17 -11.52 24.79
C SER A 791 -1.25 -10.93 24.81
N GLY A 792 -2.22 -11.63 25.42
CA GLY A 792 -3.62 -11.23 25.48
C GLY A 792 -3.91 -9.95 26.27
N SER A 793 -2.89 -9.19 26.67
CA SER A 793 -3.02 -7.96 27.45
C SER A 793 -1.90 -6.99 27.13
N GLY A 794 -2.20 -5.92 26.38
CA GLY A 794 -1.29 -4.80 26.11
C GLY A 794 -0.44 -4.95 24.84
N GLY A 795 -0.02 -3.81 24.28
CA GLY A 795 0.63 -3.73 22.97
C GLY A 795 2.09 -4.20 22.92
N SER A 796 2.41 -5.41 23.41
CA SER A 796 3.74 -5.99 23.25
C SER A 796 3.99 -6.45 21.80
N GLY A 797 5.24 -6.48 21.33
CA GLY A 797 5.54 -7.01 20.00
C GLY A 797 5.43 -8.54 19.96
N GLY A 798 5.09 -9.11 18.80
CA GLY A 798 5.13 -10.56 18.57
C GLY A 798 6.58 -11.07 18.61
N GLY A 799 6.76 -12.33 19.01
CA GLY A 799 8.05 -13.03 19.01
C GLY A 799 8.08 -14.17 17.97
N HIS A 800 9.22 -14.34 17.32
CA HIS A 800 9.56 -15.45 16.41
C HIS A 800 11.02 -15.21 16.02
N GLY A 801 11.94 -16.17 16.17
CA GLY A 801 13.38 -15.91 16.01
C GLY A 801 13.99 -15.07 17.15
N GLY A 802 13.56 -13.82 17.28
CA GLY A 802 13.82 -12.96 18.43
C GLY A 802 12.59 -12.82 19.35
N SER A 803 12.80 -12.20 20.51
CA SER A 803 11.70 -11.78 21.40
C SER A 803 11.13 -10.42 21.00
N GLY A 804 9.82 -10.26 21.18
CA GLY A 804 9.12 -9.01 20.88
C GLY A 804 9.58 -7.84 21.76
N GLY A 805 9.26 -6.62 21.32
CA GLY A 805 9.47 -5.42 22.12
C GLY A 805 8.47 -5.31 23.27
N ARG A 806 8.86 -4.71 24.40
CA ARG A 806 7.94 -4.43 25.52
C ARG A 806 6.95 -3.29 25.20
N SER A 807 5.89 -3.18 25.98
CA SER A 807 5.04 -1.98 26.01
C SER A 807 5.31 -1.20 27.30
N SER A 808 5.00 0.11 27.34
CA SER A 808 5.03 0.85 28.60
C SER A 808 3.96 0.41 29.61
N SER A 809 2.98 -0.40 29.18
CA SER A 809 1.86 -0.87 30.00
C SER A 809 1.79 -2.40 30.12
N GLN A 810 2.68 -3.14 29.46
CA GLN A 810 2.84 -4.59 29.57
C GLN A 810 4.32 -4.95 29.49
N VAL A 811 4.83 -5.65 30.52
CA VAL A 811 6.23 -6.06 30.63
C VAL A 811 6.51 -7.40 29.95
N LYS A 812 5.49 -8.24 29.78
CA LYS A 812 5.57 -9.49 29.01
C LYS A 812 5.70 -9.21 27.50
N VAL A 813 6.50 -10.00 26.82
CA VAL A 813 6.78 -9.89 25.38
C VAL A 813 6.40 -11.16 24.64
N GLY A 814 6.19 -11.06 23.32
CA GLY A 814 6.10 -12.24 22.47
C GLY A 814 7.39 -13.06 22.56
N LEU A 815 7.25 -14.36 22.83
CA LEU A 815 8.36 -15.28 23.03
C LEU A 815 9.01 -15.70 21.71
N PRO A 816 10.33 -15.96 21.68
CA PRO A 816 10.99 -16.56 20.54
C PRO A 816 10.59 -18.03 20.40
N TYR A 817 10.42 -18.49 19.15
CA TYR A 817 10.25 -19.91 18.84
C TYR A 817 10.77 -20.21 17.43
N GLY A 818 10.66 -21.47 17.02
CA GLY A 818 11.02 -21.97 15.71
C GLY A 818 12.50 -22.32 15.54
N SER A 819 12.78 -23.20 14.58
CA SER A 819 14.13 -23.74 14.31
C SER A 819 14.96 -22.79 13.43
N ILE A 820 16.24 -22.59 13.76
CA ILE A 820 17.18 -21.85 12.88
C ILE A 820 17.55 -22.61 11.61
N TYR A 821 17.41 -23.94 11.62
CA TYR A 821 17.80 -24.81 10.51
C TYR A 821 16.61 -25.12 9.61
N GLU A 822 15.46 -25.43 10.21
CA GLU A 822 14.24 -25.82 9.48
C GLU A 822 13.08 -24.89 9.86
N PRO A 823 13.13 -23.60 9.46
CA PRO A 823 12.10 -22.65 9.82
C PRO A 823 10.83 -22.93 9.00
N VAL A 824 9.79 -23.41 9.68
CA VAL A 824 8.46 -23.69 9.09
C VAL A 824 7.33 -22.99 9.83
N ASP A 825 7.64 -22.34 10.95
CA ASP A 825 6.64 -21.74 11.84
C ASP A 825 6.22 -20.36 11.35
N TYR A 826 4.94 -20.05 11.53
CA TYR A 826 4.39 -18.73 11.25
C TYR A 826 4.88 -17.72 12.28
N GLY A 827 4.98 -16.46 11.89
CA GLY A 827 5.17 -15.37 12.83
C GLY A 827 3.94 -15.22 13.73
N SER A 828 4.16 -14.82 14.98
CA SER A 828 3.12 -14.51 15.94
C SER A 828 2.57 -13.10 15.74
N THR A 829 1.30 -12.95 16.10
CA THR A 829 0.65 -11.63 16.15
C THR A 829 1.22 -10.77 17.28
N GLY A 830 1.21 -9.45 17.10
CA GLY A 830 1.50 -8.51 18.18
C GLY A 830 0.41 -8.51 19.26
N GLY A 831 0.77 -8.08 20.46
CA GLY A 831 -0.17 -7.88 21.56
C GLY A 831 -1.21 -6.79 21.26
N TYR A 832 -2.41 -6.98 21.80
CA TYR A 832 -3.55 -6.10 21.56
C TYR A 832 -3.42 -4.74 22.25
N GLY A 833 -3.84 -3.69 21.55
CA GLY A 833 -3.87 -2.34 22.09
C GLY A 833 -4.96 -2.15 23.15
N ARG A 834 -4.83 -1.08 23.94
CA ARG A 834 -5.74 -0.73 25.05
C ARG A 834 -7.23 -0.65 24.63
N ASP A 835 -7.49 -0.45 23.34
CA ASP A 835 -8.82 -0.27 22.76
C ASP A 835 -9.37 -1.52 22.05
N TYR A 836 -8.63 -2.65 22.05
CA TYR A 836 -9.13 -3.93 21.57
C TYR A 836 -10.35 -4.36 22.41
N GLY A 837 -11.52 -4.42 21.77
CA GLY A 837 -12.80 -4.69 22.44
C GLY A 837 -13.48 -3.50 23.13
N ARG A 838 -12.95 -2.25 23.05
CA ARG A 838 -13.52 -1.09 23.78
C ARG A 838 -14.57 -0.25 23.03
N TYR A 839 -14.97 -0.61 21.81
CA TYR A 839 -16.00 0.14 21.05
C TYR A 839 -17.38 -0.52 20.99
N LEU A 840 -17.73 -1.36 21.97
CA LEU A 840 -19.11 -1.85 22.13
C LEU A 840 -19.85 -1.38 23.40
N LEU A 841 -19.27 -0.56 24.29
CA LEU A 841 -20.03 0.06 25.38
C LEU A 841 -19.40 1.38 25.85
N ASN A 842 -19.95 2.53 25.40
CA ASN A 842 -20.10 3.75 26.21
C ASN A 842 -20.98 4.82 25.52
N ILE A 843 -22.26 4.46 25.41
CA ILE A 843 -23.45 5.32 25.38
C ILE A 843 -24.43 4.48 26.23
N TYR A 844 -24.77 4.68 27.52
CA TYR A 844 -25.01 5.87 28.34
C TYR A 844 -24.88 5.51 29.85
N GLU A 845 -24.21 6.40 30.61
CA GLU A 845 -24.52 6.85 32.00
C GLU A 845 -24.44 5.86 33.19
N LEU A 846 -23.70 6.10 34.30
CA LEU A 846 -23.18 7.32 34.94
C LEU A 846 -21.92 7.01 35.80
N ILE A 847 -21.08 8.03 36.02
CA ILE A 847 -20.03 8.19 37.07
C ILE A 847 -19.85 7.02 38.08
N HIS A 848 -18.61 6.47 38.10
CA HIS A 848 -17.90 5.70 39.14
C HIS A 848 -18.26 4.22 39.48
N ILE A 849 -17.29 3.32 39.21
CA ILE A 849 -16.93 2.05 39.89
C ILE A 849 -17.75 0.76 39.55
N SER A 850 -17.00 -0.24 39.04
CA SER A 850 -17.13 -1.72 39.07
C SER A 850 -18.36 -2.49 38.50
N PHE A 851 -18.04 -3.53 37.71
CA PHE A 851 -18.89 -4.54 37.05
C PHE A 851 -19.63 -5.52 37.99
N PRO A 852 -20.71 -6.18 37.51
CA PRO A 852 -20.65 -7.65 37.27
C PRO A 852 -21.38 -8.18 36.00
N CYS A 853 -21.03 -9.41 35.61
CA CYS A 853 -21.38 -10.21 34.40
C CYS A 853 -22.88 -10.47 34.07
N SER A 854 -23.23 -10.62 32.76
CA SER A 854 -23.51 -11.92 32.05
C SER A 854 -24.48 -11.84 30.83
N MET A 855 -24.09 -12.56 29.74
CA MET A 855 -24.85 -13.14 28.59
C MET A 855 -25.41 -12.21 27.47
N GLN A 856 -25.36 -12.44 26.14
CA GLN A 856 -24.77 -13.42 25.18
C GLN A 856 -25.13 -12.94 23.71
N TRP A 857 -24.68 -13.68 22.65
CA TRP A 857 -25.19 -13.80 21.24
C TRP A 857 -24.45 -12.98 20.14
N GLY A 858 -23.93 -13.50 19.00
CA GLY A 858 -23.93 -14.82 18.32
C GLY A 858 -23.17 -14.74 16.95
N ASN A 859 -22.94 -15.89 16.30
CA ASN A 859 -21.89 -16.25 15.29
C ASN A 859 -22.09 -15.80 13.81
N LEU A 860 -21.02 -15.93 13.00
CA LEU A 860 -20.99 -15.81 11.51
C LEU A 860 -20.33 -17.06 10.84
N TYR A 861 -20.78 -17.44 9.64
CA TYR A 861 -20.39 -18.67 8.88
C TYR A 861 -19.39 -18.42 7.72
N PHE A 862 -18.68 -19.46 7.25
CA PHE A 862 -17.61 -19.45 6.20
C PHE A 862 -17.86 -20.33 4.95
N GLY A 863 -17.27 -19.89 3.82
CA GLY A 863 -16.81 -20.66 2.63
C GLY A 863 -16.83 -19.82 1.32
N ASN A 864 -16.03 -20.00 0.25
CA ASN A 864 -14.68 -20.54 -0.07
C ASN A 864 -14.23 -19.83 -1.39
N GLU A 865 -12.95 -19.45 -1.51
CA GLU A 865 -12.20 -18.82 -2.65
C GLU A 865 -11.85 -17.30 -2.53
N PRO A 866 -10.71 -16.84 -3.10
CA PRO A 866 -9.69 -16.10 -2.34
C PRO A 866 -9.62 -14.61 -2.70
N GLU A 867 -10.21 -13.74 -1.88
CA GLU A 867 -9.86 -12.32 -1.86
C GLU A 867 -9.71 -11.81 -0.43
N MET A 868 -8.55 -11.22 -0.15
CA MET A 868 -8.20 -10.63 1.13
C MET A 868 -9.18 -9.52 1.53
N ASN A 869 -10.04 -9.79 2.50
CA ASN A 869 -10.79 -8.76 3.20
C ASN A 869 -9.85 -7.98 4.14
N THR A 870 -9.60 -6.70 3.85
CA THR A 870 -9.05 -5.76 4.82
C THR A 870 -10.09 -5.46 5.90
N ILE A 871 -10.00 -6.20 7.00
CA ILE A 871 -10.70 -5.88 8.25
C ILE A 871 -10.16 -4.54 8.76
N VAL A 872 -11.03 -3.57 9.05
CA VAL A 872 -10.64 -2.38 9.83
C VAL A 872 -10.36 -2.82 11.26
N ARG A 873 -9.09 -3.12 11.52
CA ARG A 873 -8.57 -3.72 12.74
C ARG A 873 -8.25 -2.62 13.79
N LEU A 874 -9.24 -2.15 14.54
CA LEU A 874 -9.00 -1.21 15.66
C LEU A 874 -8.52 -1.99 16.90
N GLY A 875 -7.30 -1.69 17.36
CA GLY A 875 -6.71 -2.29 18.57
C GLY A 875 -6.13 -3.70 18.41
N LEU A 876 -6.23 -4.33 17.23
CA LEU A 876 -5.59 -5.61 16.95
C LEU A 876 -4.07 -5.43 16.77
N GLY A 877 -3.27 -6.36 17.31
CA GLY A 877 -1.84 -6.41 17.00
C GLY A 877 -1.59 -6.74 15.53
N GLY A 878 -0.40 -6.35 15.05
CA GLY A 878 0.01 -6.67 13.69
C GLY A 878 0.04 -8.18 13.48
N ARG A 879 -0.43 -8.68 12.34
CA ARG A 879 -0.34 -10.11 12.02
C ARG A 879 1.12 -10.52 11.88
N GLY A 880 1.45 -11.73 12.32
CA GLY A 880 2.77 -12.28 12.07
C GLY A 880 2.96 -12.66 10.59
N GLY A 881 4.22 -12.73 10.16
CA GLY A 881 4.58 -13.09 8.79
C GLY A 881 4.28 -14.57 8.49
N GLY A 882 3.98 -14.88 7.23
CA GLY A 882 3.74 -16.26 6.79
C GLY A 882 4.98 -17.15 6.87
N ALA A 883 4.81 -18.47 6.73
CA ALA A 883 5.91 -19.41 6.54
C ALA A 883 5.95 -19.89 5.08
N VAL A 884 7.11 -19.90 4.45
CA VAL A 884 7.29 -20.39 3.08
C VAL A 884 8.53 -21.27 2.97
N ARG A 885 8.34 -22.47 2.43
CA ARG A 885 9.42 -23.37 2.03
C ARG A 885 9.44 -23.50 0.50
N VAL A 886 10.57 -23.18 -0.11
CA VAL A 886 10.78 -23.29 -1.56
C VAL A 886 11.94 -24.24 -1.81
N ALA A 887 11.63 -25.37 -2.45
CA ALA A 887 12.63 -26.33 -2.91
C ALA A 887 12.64 -26.33 -4.45
N ALA A 888 13.75 -25.90 -5.05
CA ALA A 888 13.90 -25.85 -6.49
C ALA A 888 15.38 -25.99 -6.87
N ARG A 889 15.67 -26.52 -8.06
CA ARG A 889 17.07 -26.64 -8.50
C ARG A 889 17.75 -25.28 -8.62
N HIS A 890 17.08 -24.32 -9.23
CA HIS A 890 17.58 -22.96 -9.42
C HIS A 890 16.56 -21.98 -8.87
N ILE A 891 17.00 -21.06 -8.01
CA ILE A 891 16.17 -20.00 -7.46
C ILE A 891 16.78 -18.66 -7.89
N PHE A 892 16.06 -17.92 -8.72
CA PHE A 892 16.41 -16.56 -9.14
C PHE A 892 15.50 -15.57 -8.41
N VAL A 893 16.07 -14.71 -7.57
CA VAL A 893 15.31 -13.73 -6.78
C VAL A 893 15.75 -12.32 -7.18
N ASP A 894 15.06 -11.71 -8.15
CA ASP A 894 15.21 -10.29 -8.52
C ASP A 894 14.11 -9.39 -7.93
N GLY A 895 13.03 -10.01 -7.43
CA GLY A 895 11.90 -9.36 -6.77
C GLY A 895 11.99 -9.42 -5.24
N LYS A 896 10.85 -9.62 -4.57
CA LYS A 896 10.81 -9.79 -3.11
C LYS A 896 10.23 -11.15 -2.71
N LEU A 897 10.95 -11.89 -1.89
CA LEU A 897 10.45 -13.06 -1.16
C LEU A 897 10.32 -12.68 0.32
N THR A 898 9.09 -12.42 0.77
CA THR A 898 8.87 -11.82 2.10
C THR A 898 7.95 -12.64 2.98
N ALA A 899 8.37 -12.82 4.23
CA ALA A 899 7.60 -13.31 5.37
C ALA A 899 7.58 -12.23 6.46
N ASN A 900 7.36 -10.96 6.11
CA ASN A 900 7.42 -9.86 7.07
C ASN A 900 6.17 -9.81 7.95
N GLY A 901 6.32 -9.43 9.22
CA GLY A 901 5.21 -9.13 10.11
C GLY A 901 4.58 -7.76 9.83
N GLU A 902 3.27 -7.65 10.04
CA GLU A 902 2.54 -6.39 9.87
C GLU A 902 2.79 -5.42 11.04
N ASN A 903 2.62 -4.14 10.78
CA ASN A 903 2.67 -3.11 11.83
C ASN A 903 1.45 -3.22 12.76
N GLY A 904 1.64 -2.89 14.04
CA GLY A 904 0.56 -2.82 15.01
C GLY A 904 -0.38 -1.64 14.75
N ALA A 905 -1.67 -1.84 14.98
CA ALA A 905 -2.67 -0.77 14.98
C ALA A 905 -2.50 0.16 16.22
N ILE A 906 -3.42 1.10 16.43
CA ILE A 906 -3.32 2.09 17.53
C ILE A 906 -3.16 1.39 18.89
N TYR A 907 -2.08 1.72 19.61
CA TYR A 907 -1.64 1.15 20.89
C TYR A 907 -1.30 -0.35 20.88
N ALA A 908 -1.26 -1.00 19.71
CA ALA A 908 -1.00 -2.41 19.56
C ALA A 908 0.44 -2.68 19.09
N GLY A 909 0.97 -3.85 19.42
CA GLY A 909 2.32 -4.24 19.04
C GLY A 909 2.42 -4.71 17.59
N GLY A 910 3.64 -4.63 17.03
CA GLY A 910 3.93 -5.15 15.70
C GLY A 910 3.96 -6.68 15.68
N GLY A 911 3.50 -7.28 14.59
CA GLY A 911 3.61 -8.73 14.36
C GLY A 911 5.06 -9.13 14.10
N SER A 912 5.44 -10.35 14.47
CA SER A 912 6.79 -10.84 14.17
C SER A 912 6.94 -11.28 12.72
N GLY A 913 8.17 -11.27 12.19
CA GLY A 913 8.46 -11.90 10.90
C GLY A 913 8.24 -13.42 10.98
N GLY A 914 7.87 -14.06 9.87
CA GLY A 914 7.66 -15.50 9.76
C GLY A 914 8.91 -16.27 9.33
N SER A 915 8.71 -17.35 8.59
CA SER A 915 9.77 -18.29 8.20
C SER A 915 10.00 -18.32 6.70
N ILE A 916 11.26 -18.28 6.26
CA ILE A 916 11.63 -18.52 4.87
C ILE A 916 12.66 -19.65 4.83
N TRP A 917 12.34 -20.75 4.17
CA TRP A 917 13.25 -21.87 3.95
C TRP A 917 13.47 -22.10 2.47
N LEU A 918 14.70 -21.89 1.99
CA LEU A 918 15.11 -22.16 0.62
C LEU A 918 16.01 -23.42 0.56
N ASP A 919 15.72 -24.33 -0.36
CA ASP A 919 16.57 -25.50 -0.66
C ASP A 919 16.84 -25.58 -2.16
N CYS A 920 18.08 -25.27 -2.57
CA CYS A 920 18.44 -25.15 -3.98
C CYS A 920 19.85 -25.60 -4.36
N GLU A 921 20.06 -25.88 -5.65
CA GLU A 921 21.40 -26.09 -6.18
C GLU A 921 22.08 -24.73 -6.39
N GLU A 922 21.37 -23.76 -6.97
CA GLU A 922 21.89 -22.43 -7.31
C GLU A 922 20.91 -21.34 -6.83
N LEU A 923 21.43 -20.34 -6.11
CA LEU A 923 20.71 -19.12 -5.74
C LEU A 923 21.40 -17.91 -6.38
N ASP A 924 20.62 -17.12 -7.13
CA ASP A 924 21.07 -15.97 -7.91
C ASP A 924 20.03 -14.84 -7.88
N GLY A 925 20.43 -13.61 -8.24
CA GLY A 925 19.57 -12.42 -8.35
C GLY A 925 19.95 -11.25 -7.43
N ASP A 926 19.32 -10.10 -7.69
CA ASP A 926 19.57 -8.81 -7.00
C ASP A 926 18.45 -8.39 -6.02
N GLY A 927 17.47 -9.26 -5.77
CA GLY A 927 16.24 -8.99 -5.03
C GLY A 927 16.35 -9.03 -3.49
N GLU A 928 15.20 -9.03 -2.82
CA GLU A 928 15.09 -8.99 -1.35
C GLU A 928 14.48 -10.27 -0.79
N ILE A 929 15.17 -10.91 0.17
CA ILE A 929 14.64 -12.01 0.99
C ILE A 929 14.48 -11.49 2.41
N SER A 930 13.25 -11.33 2.90
CA SER A 930 13.02 -10.66 4.19
C SER A 930 11.99 -11.34 5.08
N ALA A 931 12.34 -11.55 6.35
CA ALA A 931 11.41 -11.93 7.42
C ALA A 931 11.53 -10.94 8.58
N ASN A 932 11.31 -9.65 8.31
CA ASN A 932 11.42 -8.56 9.27
C ASN A 932 10.17 -8.46 10.15
N GLY A 933 10.36 -8.05 11.41
CA GLY A 933 9.27 -7.75 12.33
C GLY A 933 8.59 -6.40 12.05
N GLY A 934 7.29 -6.33 12.31
CA GLY A 934 6.48 -5.13 12.15
C GLY A 934 6.71 -4.08 13.23
N LYS A 935 6.48 -2.82 12.90
CA LYS A 935 6.60 -1.69 13.82
C LYS A 935 5.45 -1.66 14.84
N GLY A 936 5.78 -1.41 16.11
CA GLY A 936 4.79 -1.12 17.15
C GLY A 936 4.31 0.34 17.06
N HIS A 937 3.08 0.59 17.48
CA HIS A 937 2.53 1.96 17.59
C HIS A 937 3.05 2.71 18.84
N THR A 938 2.48 3.87 19.15
CA THR A 938 2.73 4.64 20.39
C THR A 938 2.50 3.78 21.63
N TYR A 939 3.48 3.77 22.55
CA TYR A 939 3.48 3.00 23.81
C TYR A 939 3.51 1.46 23.68
N SER A 940 3.77 0.95 22.47
CA SER A 940 3.80 -0.49 22.16
C SER A 940 5.14 -0.95 21.60
N GLY A 941 5.38 -2.25 21.69
CA GLY A 941 6.61 -2.90 21.27
C GLY A 941 6.61 -3.28 19.79
N GLY A 942 7.80 -3.23 19.17
CA GLY A 942 7.99 -3.74 17.81
C GLY A 942 8.07 -5.26 17.78
N GLY A 943 7.56 -5.90 16.71
CA GLY A 943 7.64 -7.35 16.54
C GLY A 943 9.08 -7.81 16.27
N ALA A 944 9.42 -9.04 16.64
CA ALA A 944 10.72 -9.62 16.37
C ALA A 944 10.91 -9.96 14.87
N GLY A 945 12.16 -10.00 14.41
CA GLY A 945 12.50 -10.56 13.10
C GLY A 945 12.43 -12.08 13.12
N GLY A 946 11.90 -12.69 12.05
CA GLY A 946 11.72 -14.13 11.89
C GLY A 946 12.96 -14.87 11.42
N ARG A 947 12.79 -16.09 10.89
CA ARG A 947 13.91 -16.98 10.55
C ARG A 947 14.02 -17.21 9.05
N VAL A 948 15.24 -17.12 8.53
CA VAL A 948 15.57 -17.42 7.14
C VAL A 948 16.65 -18.50 7.11
N ALA A 949 16.39 -19.63 6.45
CA ALA A 949 17.36 -20.70 6.22
C ALA A 949 17.51 -20.96 4.72
N ILE A 950 18.75 -20.98 4.22
CA ILE A 950 19.06 -21.21 2.81
C ILE A 950 20.08 -22.33 2.70
N TYR A 951 19.66 -23.44 2.12
CA TYR A 951 20.51 -24.56 1.72
C TYR A 951 20.84 -24.38 0.24
N HIS A 952 22.12 -24.25 -0.08
CA HIS A 952 22.56 -24.01 -1.46
C HIS A 952 23.81 -24.85 -1.79
N HIS A 953 23.99 -25.19 -3.06
CA HIS A 953 25.30 -25.70 -3.54
C HIS A 953 26.18 -24.55 -4.06
N ARG A 954 25.57 -23.55 -4.72
CA ARG A 954 26.24 -22.35 -5.30
C ARG A 954 25.43 -21.08 -5.03
N MET A 955 26.09 -20.03 -4.55
CA MET A 955 25.49 -18.71 -4.23
C MET A 955 26.45 -17.55 -4.58
N HIS A 956 27.24 -17.68 -5.64
CA HIS A 956 28.28 -16.68 -5.96
C HIS A 956 27.74 -15.40 -6.59
N ASP A 957 26.56 -15.46 -7.21
CA ASP A 957 26.02 -14.37 -8.03
C ASP A 957 24.83 -13.64 -7.38
N PHE A 958 24.36 -14.10 -6.22
CA PHE A 958 23.33 -13.39 -5.45
C PHE A 958 23.91 -12.12 -4.79
N ASN A 959 23.58 -10.95 -5.35
CA ASN A 959 23.91 -9.62 -4.80
C ASN A 959 22.72 -8.94 -4.11
N GLY A 960 21.61 -9.66 -3.93
CA GLY A 960 20.43 -9.21 -3.21
C GLY A 960 20.62 -9.07 -1.69
N THR A 961 19.59 -8.55 -1.02
CA THR A 961 19.60 -8.33 0.45
C THR A 961 18.82 -9.40 1.19
N ILE A 962 19.41 -9.97 2.24
CA ILE A 962 18.73 -10.90 3.17
C ILE A 962 18.60 -10.23 4.54
N SER A 963 17.37 -10.10 5.06
CA SER A 963 17.12 -9.38 6.31
C SER A 963 16.09 -10.04 7.24
N THR A 964 16.41 -10.03 8.54
CA THR A 964 15.54 -10.50 9.63
C THR A 964 15.58 -9.49 10.79
N TYR A 965 15.32 -8.22 10.50
CA TYR A 965 15.37 -7.13 11.48
C TYR A 965 14.19 -7.18 12.44
N GLY A 966 14.41 -6.79 13.70
CA GLY A 966 13.33 -6.48 14.62
C GLY A 966 12.62 -5.18 14.23
N GLY A 967 11.33 -5.09 14.53
CA GLY A 967 10.52 -3.89 14.36
C GLY A 967 10.82 -2.84 15.42
N THR A 968 10.71 -1.56 15.05
CA THR A 968 10.92 -0.45 15.99
C THR A 968 9.73 -0.29 16.95
N GLY A 969 9.99 -0.09 18.24
CA GLY A 969 8.97 0.33 19.21
C GLY A 969 9.08 1.81 19.59
N HIS A 970 8.05 2.36 20.24
CA HIS A 970 8.10 3.72 20.80
C HIS A 970 9.05 3.75 22.01
N SER A 971 9.82 4.82 22.22
CA SER A 971 10.69 4.99 23.41
C SER A 971 11.64 3.81 23.70
N SER A 972 12.24 3.26 22.63
CA SER A 972 13.24 2.19 22.65
C SER A 972 12.73 0.76 22.80
N TYR A 973 11.43 0.46 22.88
CA TYR A 973 10.94 -0.92 23.04
C TYR A 973 10.90 -1.74 21.73
N SER A 974 12.05 -1.92 21.07
CA SER A 974 12.14 -2.61 19.79
C SER A 974 12.21 -4.13 19.95
N GLY A 975 11.76 -4.85 18.91
CA GLY A 975 11.87 -6.30 18.84
C GLY A 975 13.30 -6.76 18.53
N GLY A 976 13.59 -8.01 18.86
CA GLY A 976 14.88 -8.63 18.57
C GLY A 976 14.99 -8.93 17.09
N SER A 977 16.21 -8.92 16.54
CA SER A 977 16.43 -9.50 15.23
C SER A 977 16.16 -11.01 15.26
N GLY A 978 15.84 -11.54 14.09
CA GLY A 978 15.82 -12.97 13.83
C GLY A 978 17.15 -13.47 13.29
N THR A 979 17.12 -14.61 12.62
CA THR A 979 18.35 -15.31 12.18
C THR A 979 18.33 -15.58 10.69
N VAL A 980 19.49 -15.37 10.04
CA VAL A 980 19.77 -15.87 8.70
C VAL A 980 20.79 -16.99 8.80
N TYR A 981 20.40 -18.20 8.41
CA TYR A 981 21.24 -19.39 8.33
C TYR A 981 21.51 -19.75 6.87
N LEU A 982 22.79 -19.88 6.50
CA LEU A 982 23.21 -20.33 5.17
C LEU A 982 24.01 -21.61 5.31
N GLU A 983 23.61 -22.64 4.59
CA GLU A 983 24.31 -23.92 4.54
C GLU A 983 24.71 -24.26 3.10
N THR A 984 26.02 -24.38 2.89
CA THR A 984 26.57 -24.93 1.66
C THR A 984 26.62 -26.45 1.76
N VAL A 985 25.90 -27.14 0.88
CA VAL A 985 25.88 -28.61 0.80
C VAL A 985 26.70 -29.10 -0.38
N THR A 986 27.20 -30.35 -0.30
CA THR A 986 27.78 -31.09 -1.45
C THR A 986 26.72 -31.35 -2.53
N ASP A 987 27.08 -32.01 -3.64
CA ASP A 987 26.21 -32.20 -4.83
C ASP A 987 24.73 -32.38 -4.46
N PHE A 988 23.90 -31.42 -4.89
CA PHE A 988 22.47 -31.34 -4.58
C PHE A 988 21.68 -32.62 -4.95
N ARG A 989 22.25 -33.47 -5.83
CA ARG A 989 21.69 -34.74 -6.30
C ARG A 989 22.11 -35.98 -5.48
N ALA A 990 23.01 -35.83 -4.51
CA ALA A 990 23.43 -36.94 -3.65
C ALA A 990 22.31 -37.35 -2.68
N ILE A 991 22.19 -38.66 -2.44
CA ILE A 991 21.20 -39.24 -1.51
C ILE A 991 21.57 -38.89 -0.06
N GLU A 992 22.86 -38.75 0.24
CA GLU A 992 23.39 -38.23 1.49
C GLU A 992 24.09 -36.90 1.19
N ARG A 993 23.51 -35.79 1.67
CA ARG A 993 24.09 -34.45 1.52
C ARG A 993 25.07 -34.23 2.66
N GLU A 994 26.35 -34.10 2.34
CA GLU A 994 27.35 -33.66 3.32
C GLU A 994 27.38 -32.12 3.38
N THR A 995 27.36 -31.56 4.59
CA THR A 995 27.54 -30.12 4.81
C THR A 995 28.99 -29.71 4.60
N VAL A 996 29.21 -28.71 3.75
CA VAL A 996 30.53 -28.14 3.45
C VAL A 996 30.82 -26.91 4.31
N TYR A 997 29.84 -26.03 4.48
CA TYR A 997 30.02 -24.73 5.13
C TYR A 997 28.74 -24.18 5.75
N LYS A 998 28.82 -23.62 6.96
CA LYS A 998 27.69 -23.04 7.71
C LYS A 998 27.95 -21.59 8.12
N ILE A 999 27.03 -20.69 7.80
CA ILE A 999 27.11 -19.27 8.14
C ILE A 999 25.85 -18.87 8.93
N LEU A 1000 26.06 -18.21 10.07
CA LEU A 1000 24.99 -17.55 10.82
C LEU A 1000 25.16 -16.03 10.72
N LYS A 1001 24.10 -15.31 10.31
CA LYS A 1001 24.08 -13.85 10.32
C LYS A 1001 22.95 -13.33 11.21
N VAL A 1002 23.29 -12.41 12.09
CA VAL A 1002 22.36 -11.69 12.97
C VAL A 1002 22.67 -10.20 12.85
N ASN A 1003 21.66 -9.43 12.46
CA ASN A 1003 21.79 -8.00 12.27
C ASN A 1003 20.49 -7.33 12.70
N ASN A 1004 20.57 -6.34 13.58
CA ASN A 1004 19.40 -5.56 14.02
C ASN A 1004 19.40 -4.11 13.50
N ARG A 1005 20.20 -3.80 12.46
CA ARG A 1005 20.22 -2.49 11.76
C ARG A 1005 20.42 -1.27 12.67
N GLY A 1006 21.14 -1.42 13.77
CA GLY A 1006 21.37 -0.37 14.75
C GLY A 1006 20.19 -0.10 15.68
N ILE A 1007 19.12 -0.90 15.60
CA ILE A 1007 17.96 -0.84 16.49
C ILE A 1007 18.38 -1.38 17.87
N SER A 1008 18.36 -0.50 18.88
CA SER A 1008 18.85 -0.80 20.23
C SER A 1008 17.71 -1.12 21.21
N TYR A 1009 17.86 -2.20 21.98
CA TYR A 1009 17.09 -2.58 23.18
C TYR A 1009 17.87 -3.67 23.93
N PRO A 1010 18.05 -3.70 25.28
CA PRO A 1010 17.15 -3.26 26.36
C PRO A 1010 17.76 -2.24 27.36
N PRO A 1011 16.95 -1.73 28.33
CA PRO A 1011 17.42 -0.92 29.47
C PRO A 1011 18.36 -1.64 30.46
N PHE A 1012 18.65 -2.92 30.26
CA PHE A 1012 19.49 -3.74 31.15
C PHE A 1012 20.54 -4.52 30.33
N THR A 1013 21.82 -4.43 30.72
CA THR A 1013 22.91 -5.22 30.13
C THR A 1013 23.00 -6.65 30.68
N ASN A 1014 22.33 -6.92 31.81
CA ASN A 1014 22.22 -8.23 32.42
C ASN A 1014 20.81 -8.80 32.19
N ILE A 1015 20.75 -9.99 31.64
CA ILE A 1015 19.55 -10.76 31.34
C ILE A 1015 19.53 -11.97 32.25
N LEU A 1016 18.67 -11.90 33.29
CA LEU A 1016 18.34 -13.00 34.19
C LEU A 1016 19.56 -13.69 34.85
N ASP A 1017 20.69 -12.99 34.97
CA ASP A 1017 21.98 -13.55 35.43
C ASP A 1017 22.41 -14.84 34.70
N GLY A 1018 21.94 -15.04 33.46
CA GLY A 1018 22.22 -16.21 32.63
C GLY A 1018 21.35 -17.45 32.89
N MET A 1019 20.32 -17.34 33.75
CA MET A 1019 19.27 -18.36 33.91
C MET A 1019 18.10 -18.03 32.99
N TYR A 1020 17.80 -18.87 32.00
CA TYR A 1020 16.78 -18.60 30.97
C TYR A 1020 15.47 -19.36 31.17
N ASP A 1021 15.13 -19.68 32.43
CA ASP A 1021 13.93 -20.45 32.77
C ASP A 1021 12.63 -19.69 32.47
N ASP A 1022 12.63 -18.37 32.71
CA ASP A 1022 11.52 -17.48 32.39
C ASP A 1022 12.02 -16.25 31.64
N ILE A 1023 11.89 -16.30 30.31
CA ILE A 1023 12.26 -15.20 29.40
C ILE A 1023 11.05 -14.33 29.01
N THR A 1024 9.90 -14.49 29.66
CA THR A 1024 8.63 -13.82 29.27
C THR A 1024 8.70 -12.32 29.32
N GLU A 1025 9.58 -11.75 30.15
CA GLU A 1025 9.82 -10.31 30.17
C GLU A 1025 11.00 -9.90 29.29
N VAL A 1026 11.85 -10.80 28.79
CA VAL A 1026 13.09 -10.42 28.08
C VAL A 1026 12.81 -10.05 26.63
N GLY A 1027 12.56 -8.77 26.36
CA GLY A 1027 12.36 -8.26 25.00
C GLY A 1027 13.63 -7.91 24.23
N GLY A 1028 13.53 -7.87 22.91
CA GLY A 1028 14.58 -7.37 21.99
C GLY A 1028 15.83 -8.24 21.83
N VAL A 1029 15.77 -9.50 22.23
CA VAL A 1029 16.91 -10.44 22.18
C VAL A 1029 16.68 -11.45 21.05
N THR A 1030 17.73 -11.74 20.29
CA THR A 1030 17.76 -12.82 19.30
C THR A 1030 18.05 -14.12 20.02
N TRP A 1031 17.18 -15.11 19.87
CA TRP A 1031 17.32 -16.40 20.55
C TRP A 1031 17.62 -17.51 19.55
N LEU A 1032 18.79 -18.11 19.71
CA LEU A 1032 19.11 -19.35 19.01
C LEU A 1032 18.42 -20.48 19.76
N TRP A 1033 17.48 -21.13 19.08
CA TRP A 1033 16.78 -22.30 19.59
C TRP A 1033 17.02 -23.48 18.65
N HIS A 1034 17.35 -24.62 19.24
CA HIS A 1034 17.55 -25.89 18.56
C HIS A 1034 17.46 -27.04 19.57
N SER A 1035 16.91 -28.18 19.16
CA SER A 1035 16.74 -29.41 19.94
C SER A 1035 18.04 -30.24 20.10
N SER A 1036 19.19 -29.57 20.12
CA SER A 1036 20.51 -30.19 20.30
C SER A 1036 21.41 -29.31 21.16
N HIS A 1037 22.30 -29.97 21.89
CA HIS A 1037 23.27 -29.33 22.79
C HIS A 1037 24.48 -28.74 22.06
N GLU A 1038 24.54 -28.84 20.74
CA GLU A 1038 25.70 -28.40 19.96
C GLU A 1038 25.31 -27.50 18.79
N TYR A 1039 25.91 -26.31 18.76
CA TYR A 1039 25.84 -25.36 17.66
C TYR A 1039 27.21 -25.28 16.98
N GLN A 1040 27.26 -25.60 15.69
CA GLN A 1040 28.49 -25.53 14.91
C GLN A 1040 28.32 -24.61 13.70
N PHE A 1041 29.12 -23.55 13.64
CA PHE A 1041 29.13 -22.60 12.52
C PHE A 1041 30.55 -22.38 12.03
N ASN A 1042 30.75 -22.32 10.71
CA ASN A 1042 32.05 -21.94 10.15
C ASN A 1042 32.27 -20.42 10.24
N GLU A 1043 31.22 -19.62 10.02
CA GLU A 1043 31.26 -18.16 10.17
C GLU A 1043 30.04 -17.64 10.93
N THR A 1044 30.26 -16.64 11.77
CA THR A 1044 29.21 -15.97 12.54
C THR A 1044 29.35 -14.47 12.39
N HIS A 1045 28.30 -13.81 11.93
CA HIS A 1045 28.22 -12.37 11.72
C HIS A 1045 27.24 -11.75 12.70
N VAL A 1046 27.70 -10.84 13.55
CA VAL A 1046 26.88 -10.13 14.53
C VAL A 1046 27.03 -8.62 14.37
N HIS A 1047 25.98 -7.95 13.90
CA HIS A 1047 26.01 -6.53 13.52
C HIS A 1047 24.82 -5.73 14.07
N GLY A 1048 24.94 -4.41 14.04
CA GLY A 1048 23.82 -3.48 14.16
C GLY A 1048 23.05 -3.58 15.47
N ASN A 1049 23.72 -3.54 16.62
CA ASN A 1049 23.14 -3.62 17.97
C ASN A 1049 22.33 -4.90 18.25
N ALA A 1050 22.69 -6.02 17.62
CA ALA A 1050 22.06 -7.31 17.92
C ALA A 1050 22.46 -7.84 19.31
N TYR A 1051 21.46 -8.28 20.08
CA TYR A 1051 21.64 -9.02 21.34
C TYR A 1051 21.42 -10.49 21.05
N LEU A 1052 22.45 -11.31 21.21
CA LEU A 1052 22.42 -12.73 20.90
C LEU A 1052 22.49 -13.54 22.20
N ALA A 1053 21.50 -14.39 22.42
CA ALA A 1053 21.45 -15.35 23.52
C ALA A 1053 21.04 -16.74 23.01
N LEU A 1054 21.35 -17.77 23.78
CA LEU A 1054 21.03 -19.15 23.44
C LEU A 1054 19.99 -19.72 24.39
N LEU A 1055 18.96 -20.32 23.80
CA LEU A 1055 17.89 -21.01 24.50
C LEU A 1055 18.05 -22.51 24.21
N SER A 1056 18.11 -23.33 25.26
CA SER A 1056 18.17 -24.79 25.15
C SER A 1056 17.01 -25.39 25.94
N ASP A 1057 16.51 -26.52 25.46
CA ASP A 1057 15.44 -27.31 26.09
C ASP A 1057 15.89 -28.08 27.35
N THR A 1058 17.19 -28.23 27.58
CA THR A 1058 17.72 -28.96 28.73
C THR A 1058 18.25 -28.03 29.82
N GLN A 1059 17.64 -28.09 31.02
CA GLN A 1059 18.12 -27.34 32.18
C GLN A 1059 19.39 -27.95 32.84
N THR A 1060 19.86 -29.11 32.38
CA THR A 1060 20.92 -29.88 33.05
C THR A 1060 22.12 -30.22 32.17
N GLU A 1061 22.02 -30.11 30.85
CA GLU A 1061 23.10 -30.50 29.92
C GLU A 1061 23.88 -29.28 29.42
N GLN A 1062 25.18 -29.47 29.15
CA GLN A 1062 26.07 -28.39 28.73
C GLN A 1062 25.86 -28.06 27.25
N VAL A 1063 25.47 -26.83 26.94
CA VAL A 1063 25.27 -26.36 25.56
C VAL A 1063 26.58 -25.80 25.04
N THR A 1064 27.09 -26.35 23.94
CA THR A 1064 28.37 -25.93 23.35
C THR A 1064 28.15 -25.26 22.00
N ILE A 1065 28.81 -24.11 21.81
CA ILE A 1065 28.85 -23.38 20.56
C ILE A 1065 30.29 -23.34 20.08
N ALA A 1066 30.53 -23.98 18.95
CA ALA A 1066 31.80 -23.95 18.24
C ALA A 1066 31.67 -23.06 17.01
N GLY A 1067 32.12 -21.81 17.13
CA GLY A 1067 32.22 -20.88 16.03
C GLY A 1067 33.59 -20.97 15.35
N GLY A 1068 33.61 -20.95 14.01
CA GLY A 1068 34.85 -20.85 13.23
C GLY A 1068 35.40 -19.43 13.29
N LYS A 1069 34.88 -18.53 12.45
CA LYS A 1069 35.27 -17.11 12.39
C LYS A 1069 34.14 -16.22 12.91
N LEU A 1070 34.50 -15.19 13.68
CA LEU A 1070 33.57 -14.17 14.16
C LEU A 1070 33.80 -12.83 13.44
N PHE A 1071 32.74 -12.28 12.85
CA PHE A 1071 32.69 -10.95 12.25
C PHE A 1071 31.64 -10.08 12.93
N GLY A 1072 31.88 -8.77 12.97
CA GLY A 1072 30.98 -7.83 13.62
C GLY A 1072 31.46 -6.40 13.52
N ASP A 1073 30.57 -5.46 13.84
CA ASP A 1073 30.83 -4.02 13.82
C ASP A 1073 31.13 -3.43 15.20
N ARG A 1074 31.35 -4.29 16.21
CA ARG A 1074 31.59 -3.96 17.64
C ARG A 1074 30.36 -3.45 18.41
N SER A 1075 29.20 -3.39 17.78
CA SER A 1075 27.96 -2.90 18.40
C SER A 1075 27.12 -3.99 19.06
N ALA A 1076 27.29 -5.25 18.65
CA ALA A 1076 26.52 -6.39 19.16
C ALA A 1076 26.94 -6.81 20.58
N ILE A 1077 26.06 -7.52 21.29
CA ILE A 1077 26.33 -8.14 22.58
C ILE A 1077 26.01 -9.64 22.50
N ILE A 1078 26.97 -10.46 22.94
CA ILE A 1078 26.81 -11.91 23.04
C ILE A 1078 26.66 -12.29 24.52
N HIS A 1079 25.56 -12.98 24.83
CA HIS A 1079 25.25 -13.50 26.15
C HIS A 1079 25.59 -14.98 26.24
N ILE A 1080 26.35 -15.36 27.28
CA ILE A 1080 26.75 -16.76 27.54
C ILE A 1080 26.18 -17.14 28.90
N GLY A 1081 25.06 -17.87 28.89
CA GLY A 1081 24.29 -18.27 30.07
C GLY A 1081 24.96 -19.36 30.91
N MET A 1082 24.28 -19.78 31.97
CA MET A 1082 24.74 -20.87 32.84
C MET A 1082 24.80 -22.18 32.05
N ASN A 1083 25.84 -23.01 32.30
CA ASN A 1083 26.07 -24.28 31.58
C ASN A 1083 26.21 -24.13 30.06
N GLN A 1084 26.53 -22.94 29.56
CA GLN A 1084 26.82 -22.71 28.14
C GLN A 1084 28.31 -22.52 27.94
N SER A 1085 28.86 -23.11 26.87
CA SER A 1085 30.24 -22.97 26.46
C SER A 1085 30.28 -22.33 25.07
N LEU A 1086 30.97 -21.19 24.94
CA LEU A 1086 31.18 -20.53 23.65
C LEU A 1086 32.67 -20.55 23.29
N SER A 1087 33.00 -21.02 22.10
CA SER A 1087 34.37 -21.04 21.59
C SER A 1087 34.42 -20.50 20.16
N PHE A 1088 35.49 -19.73 19.85
CA PHE A 1088 35.79 -19.31 18.48
C PHE A 1088 37.21 -19.73 18.09
N ASN A 1089 37.35 -20.37 16.93
CA ASN A 1089 38.64 -20.81 16.41
C ASN A 1089 39.49 -19.65 15.87
N TRP A 1090 38.84 -18.60 15.37
CA TRP A 1090 39.48 -17.41 14.80
C TRP A 1090 38.65 -16.15 15.07
N VAL A 1091 39.35 -15.07 15.39
CA VAL A 1091 38.79 -13.71 15.51
C VAL A 1091 39.69 -12.75 14.74
N ASP A 1092 39.13 -11.63 14.29
CA ASP A 1092 39.90 -10.56 13.64
C ASP A 1092 40.89 -9.90 14.63
N ILE A 1093 41.74 -8.99 14.15
CA ILE A 1093 42.78 -8.31 14.95
C ILE A 1093 42.20 -7.75 16.26
N TYR A 1094 40.98 -7.21 16.20
CA TYR A 1094 40.18 -6.81 17.35
C TYR A 1094 38.93 -7.70 17.44
N PHE A 1095 38.55 -8.06 18.66
CA PHE A 1095 37.34 -8.83 18.88
C PHE A 1095 36.08 -8.04 18.46
N ALA A 1096 35.11 -8.73 17.85
CA ALA A 1096 34.10 -8.08 17.00
C ALA A 1096 32.76 -7.75 17.68
N ALA A 1097 32.59 -8.09 18.96
CA ALA A 1097 31.36 -7.87 19.73
C ALA A 1097 31.65 -7.66 21.23
N ASN A 1098 30.68 -7.11 21.95
CA ASN A 1098 30.70 -7.05 23.41
C ASN A 1098 30.27 -8.41 23.99
N VAL A 1099 30.76 -8.75 25.17
CA VAL A 1099 30.49 -10.08 25.78
C VAL A 1099 30.02 -9.94 27.21
N MET A 1100 28.92 -10.63 27.51
CA MET A 1100 28.41 -10.84 28.86
C MET A 1100 28.49 -12.33 29.19
N LEU A 1101 29.48 -12.71 30.00
CA LEU A 1101 29.71 -14.08 30.43
C LEU A 1101 29.16 -14.25 31.85
N TYR A 1102 28.05 -14.97 31.98
CA TYR A 1102 27.38 -15.21 33.26
C TYR A 1102 28.08 -16.29 34.09
N ARG A 1103 27.63 -16.46 35.34
CA ARG A 1103 28.18 -17.47 36.26
C ARG A 1103 27.99 -18.87 35.68
N TYR A 1104 28.97 -19.75 35.89
CA TYR A 1104 28.98 -21.12 35.36
C TYR A 1104 28.92 -21.24 33.82
N GLY A 1105 28.92 -20.13 33.10
CA GLY A 1105 29.21 -20.10 31.67
C GLY A 1105 30.71 -20.24 31.44
N THR A 1106 31.08 -20.81 30.29
CA THR A 1106 32.47 -20.92 29.85
C THR A 1106 32.66 -20.22 28.52
N MET A 1107 33.74 -19.45 28.38
CA MET A 1107 34.16 -18.91 27.09
C MET A 1107 35.61 -19.30 26.78
N ALA A 1108 35.86 -19.75 25.57
CA ALA A 1108 37.19 -19.96 25.02
C ALA A 1108 37.47 -18.95 23.91
N VAL A 1109 38.52 -18.16 24.09
CA VAL A 1109 39.00 -17.19 23.09
C VAL A 1109 40.35 -17.64 22.52
N PRO A 1110 40.76 -17.15 21.34
CA PRO A 1110 42.10 -17.43 20.82
C PRO A 1110 43.23 -16.98 21.78
N PRO A 1111 44.45 -17.53 21.64
CA PRO A 1111 45.62 -17.21 22.48
C PRO A 1111 45.94 -15.73 22.63
N ARG A 1112 45.60 -14.92 21.62
CA ARG A 1112 45.74 -13.46 21.62
C ARG A 1112 44.35 -12.84 21.52
N LEU A 1113 44.02 -11.99 22.49
CA LEU A 1113 42.79 -11.22 22.49
C LEU A 1113 43.11 -9.73 22.48
N SER A 1114 42.65 -9.00 21.47
CA SER A 1114 42.72 -7.54 21.45
C SER A 1114 41.34 -6.91 21.49
N MET A 1115 41.19 -5.88 22.33
CA MET A 1115 39.94 -5.18 22.58
C MET A 1115 40.10 -3.70 22.22
N ARG A 1116 39.18 -3.16 21.40
CA ARG A 1116 39.07 -1.75 21.04
C ARG A 1116 37.61 -1.39 20.83
N ASP A 1117 37.13 -0.34 21.49
CA ASP A 1117 35.72 0.10 21.47
C ASP A 1117 34.69 -0.98 21.84
N ILE A 1118 35.10 -1.97 22.67
CA ILE A 1118 34.24 -3.06 23.13
C ILE A 1118 34.43 -3.31 24.63
N TRP A 1119 33.42 -3.88 25.27
CA TRP A 1119 33.50 -4.28 26.67
C TRP A 1119 33.19 -5.76 26.89
N PHE A 1120 33.94 -6.36 27.83
CA PHE A 1120 33.71 -7.71 28.33
C PHE A 1120 33.33 -7.63 29.81
N GLU A 1121 32.29 -8.35 30.23
CA GLU A 1121 31.95 -8.56 31.63
C GLU A 1121 31.97 -10.06 31.95
N ILE A 1122 32.90 -10.47 32.81
CA ILE A 1122 33.22 -11.87 33.07
C ILE A 1122 32.87 -12.24 34.51
N ARG A 1123 31.83 -13.07 34.63
CA ARG A 1123 31.37 -13.69 35.90
C ARG A 1123 31.55 -15.21 35.93
N GLY A 1124 31.89 -15.83 34.80
CA GLY A 1124 32.11 -17.27 34.64
C GLY A 1124 33.57 -17.63 34.34
N THR A 1125 33.76 -18.78 33.71
CA THR A 1125 35.10 -19.32 33.39
C THR A 1125 35.58 -18.82 32.03
N PHE A 1126 36.73 -18.15 32.02
CA PHE A 1126 37.37 -17.62 30.82
C PHE A 1126 38.64 -18.41 30.50
N SER A 1127 38.74 -18.95 29.29
CA SER A 1127 39.81 -19.88 28.91
C SER A 1127 40.56 -19.42 27.66
N HIS A 1128 41.80 -19.91 27.53
CA HIS A 1128 42.66 -19.78 26.34
C HIS A 1128 43.27 -18.41 26.00
N SER A 1129 43.10 -17.36 26.82
CA SER A 1129 43.82 -16.08 26.62
C SER A 1129 45.24 -16.10 27.24
N LEU A 1130 46.28 -16.23 26.42
CA LEU A 1130 47.67 -16.10 26.87
C LEU A 1130 48.09 -14.62 26.89
N GLU A 1131 47.77 -13.87 25.85
CA GLU A 1131 48.12 -12.44 25.71
C GLU A 1131 46.84 -11.59 25.57
N LEU A 1132 46.68 -10.58 26.44
CA LEU A 1132 45.55 -9.67 26.47
C LEU A 1132 46.00 -8.23 26.11
N PHE A 1133 45.38 -7.65 25.09
CA PHE A 1133 45.58 -6.25 24.67
C PHE A 1133 44.29 -5.45 24.87
N VAL A 1134 44.30 -4.48 25.77
CA VAL A 1134 43.17 -3.55 25.96
C VAL A 1134 43.61 -2.17 25.44
N ASP A 1135 43.07 -1.81 24.28
CA ASP A 1135 43.37 -0.56 23.55
C ASP A 1135 42.27 0.49 23.77
N SER A 1136 42.29 1.57 23.00
CA SER A 1136 41.32 2.67 23.15
C SER A 1136 39.86 2.24 23.11
N GLY A 1137 39.06 2.73 24.08
CA GLY A 1137 37.65 2.39 24.24
C GLY A 1137 37.38 0.94 24.69
N GLY A 1138 38.42 0.11 24.90
CA GLY A 1138 38.29 -1.26 25.39
C GLY A 1138 38.12 -1.30 26.92
N SER A 1139 37.18 -2.11 27.42
CA SER A 1139 36.98 -2.30 28.87
C SER A 1139 36.76 -3.77 29.24
N MET A 1140 37.49 -4.28 30.23
CA MET A 1140 37.30 -5.66 30.72
C MET A 1140 36.98 -5.65 32.21
N LYS A 1141 35.76 -6.07 32.56
CA LYS A 1141 35.28 -6.22 33.94
C LYS A 1141 35.39 -7.68 34.38
N MET A 1142 36.23 -7.93 35.38
CA MET A 1142 36.43 -9.25 35.96
C MET A 1142 35.80 -9.29 37.35
N TRP A 1143 34.81 -10.17 37.54
CA TRP A 1143 34.14 -10.32 38.82
C TRP A 1143 34.84 -11.36 39.70
N SER A 1144 34.77 -11.18 41.02
CA SER A 1144 35.31 -12.13 42.00
C SER A 1144 34.73 -13.55 41.93
N GLN A 1145 33.66 -13.75 41.15
CA GLN A 1145 33.00 -15.03 40.91
C GLN A 1145 33.50 -15.74 39.65
N GLY A 1146 34.19 -15.03 38.75
CA GLY A 1146 34.79 -15.61 37.55
C GLY A 1146 36.20 -16.13 37.79
N ASN A 1147 36.71 -16.92 36.85
CA ASN A 1147 38.04 -17.51 36.93
C ASN A 1147 38.64 -17.75 35.54
N SER A 1148 39.97 -17.84 35.48
CA SER A 1148 40.62 -18.52 34.36
C SER A 1148 40.44 -20.03 34.48
N ALA A 1149 40.38 -20.74 33.34
CA ALA A 1149 40.36 -22.20 33.35
C ALA A 1149 41.47 -22.80 34.23
N ASP A 1150 41.15 -23.89 34.93
CA ASP A 1150 42.02 -24.60 35.89
C ASP A 1150 42.47 -23.79 37.12
N HIS A 1151 41.84 -22.63 37.39
CA HIS A 1151 42.11 -21.79 38.56
C HIS A 1151 40.84 -21.60 39.41
N PRO A 1152 40.98 -21.39 40.73
CA PRO A 1152 39.83 -21.17 41.60
C PRO A 1152 39.12 -19.84 41.29
N GLU A 1153 37.84 -19.73 41.66
CA GLU A 1153 37.04 -18.49 41.58
C GLU A 1153 37.81 -17.29 42.14
N GLY A 1154 37.72 -16.15 41.44
CA GLY A 1154 38.46 -14.92 41.77
C GLY A 1154 39.92 -14.91 41.31
N THR A 1155 40.37 -15.93 40.57
CA THR A 1155 41.74 -16.00 40.02
C THR A 1155 41.73 -15.94 38.50
N PHE A 1156 42.32 -14.88 37.95
CA PHE A 1156 42.54 -14.72 36.51
C PHE A 1156 44.04 -14.76 36.21
N LYS A 1157 44.44 -15.58 35.24
CA LYS A 1157 45.82 -15.78 34.83
C LYS A 1157 45.99 -15.46 33.35
N PHE A 1158 46.93 -14.56 33.08
CA PHE A 1158 47.38 -14.20 31.74
C PHE A 1158 48.90 -14.32 31.69
N THR A 1159 49.45 -14.57 30.50
CA THR A 1159 50.90 -14.55 30.27
C THR A 1159 51.38 -13.12 30.10
N ASP A 1160 50.75 -12.37 29.20
CA ASP A 1160 51.02 -10.95 28.95
C ASP A 1160 49.72 -10.14 29.02
N VAL A 1161 49.77 -8.97 29.68
CA VAL A 1161 48.66 -8.01 29.71
C VAL A 1161 49.19 -6.63 29.33
N ILE A 1162 48.66 -6.06 28.26
CA ILE A 1162 49.04 -4.75 27.75
C ILE A 1162 47.79 -3.86 27.70
N VAL A 1163 47.80 -2.81 28.51
CA VAL A 1163 46.73 -1.79 28.54
C VAL A 1163 47.29 -0.48 28.01
N ARG A 1164 46.65 0.12 27.00
CA ARG A 1164 47.13 1.36 26.35
C ARG A 1164 45.97 2.21 25.82
N ALA A 1165 46.25 3.50 25.57
CA ALA A 1165 45.33 4.44 24.91
C ALA A 1165 43.93 4.56 25.57
N ASP A 1166 43.88 4.61 26.90
CA ASP A 1166 42.67 4.70 27.74
C ASP A 1166 41.85 3.40 27.87
N GLY A 1167 42.41 2.25 27.49
CA GLY A 1167 41.84 0.94 27.83
C GLY A 1167 41.78 0.72 29.35
N GLU A 1168 40.74 0.01 29.82
CA GLU A 1168 40.50 -0.20 31.26
C GLU A 1168 40.30 -1.68 31.60
N ILE A 1169 40.92 -2.13 32.69
CA ILE A 1169 40.63 -3.42 33.32
C ILE A 1169 40.12 -3.14 34.74
N ILE A 1170 38.91 -3.61 35.04
CA ILE A 1170 38.22 -3.35 36.30
C ILE A 1170 37.98 -4.68 37.02
N CYS A 1171 38.47 -4.79 38.24
CA CYS A 1171 38.18 -5.90 39.13
C CYS A 1171 37.01 -5.52 40.03
N VAL A 1172 35.92 -6.30 40.00
CA VAL A 1172 34.71 -6.06 40.79
C VAL A 1172 34.52 -7.16 41.84
N VAL A 1173 34.46 -6.77 43.11
CA VAL A 1173 34.28 -7.69 44.23
C VAL A 1173 32.85 -7.59 44.77
N ARG A 1174 32.17 -8.73 44.91
CA ARG A 1174 30.88 -8.83 45.59
C ARG A 1174 31.10 -8.98 47.10
N GLY A 1175 30.35 -8.27 47.94
CA GLY A 1175 30.47 -8.37 49.40
C GLY A 1175 30.32 -9.82 49.89
N GLY A 1176 31.34 -10.34 50.58
CA GLY A 1176 31.40 -11.71 51.09
C GLY A 1176 32.12 -12.75 50.21
N ALA A 1177 32.69 -12.36 49.06
CA ALA A 1177 33.46 -13.23 48.16
C ALA A 1177 34.96 -13.35 48.55
N PRO A 1178 35.68 -14.42 48.13
CA PRO A 1178 37.12 -14.57 48.38
C PRO A 1178 37.97 -13.41 47.81
N GLU A 1179 39.13 -13.15 48.42
CA GLU A 1179 40.08 -12.12 47.94
C GLU A 1179 40.49 -12.39 46.49
N MET A 1180 40.33 -11.38 45.62
CA MET A 1180 40.66 -11.50 44.21
C MET A 1180 42.18 -11.52 44.02
N THR A 1181 42.72 -12.58 43.40
CA THR A 1181 44.17 -12.76 43.22
C THR A 1181 44.50 -12.76 41.73
N SER A 1182 45.05 -11.66 41.21
CA SER A 1182 45.57 -11.59 39.84
C SER A 1182 47.05 -11.99 39.82
N CYS A 1183 47.39 -13.13 39.21
CA CYS A 1183 48.78 -13.54 39.04
C CYS A 1183 49.26 -13.14 37.63
N CYS A 1184 49.97 -12.01 37.53
CA CYS A 1184 50.74 -11.69 36.32
C CYS A 1184 52.11 -12.38 36.42
N GLY A 1185 52.39 -13.31 35.50
CA GLY A 1185 53.76 -13.80 35.30
C GLY A 1185 54.60 -12.69 34.67
N THR A 1186 55.83 -12.53 35.15
CA THR A 1186 56.82 -11.54 34.65
C THR A 1186 57.11 -11.67 33.17
#